data_AF-A0A5Q3Q3Q5-F1
#
_entry.id   AF-A0A5Q3Q3Q5-F1
#
_cell.length_a   1.000
_cell.length_b   1.000
_cell.length_c   1.000
_cell.angle_alpha   90.00
_cell.angle_beta   90.00
_cell.angle_gamma   90.00
#
_symmetry.space_group_name_H-M   'P 1'
#
loop_
_entity.id
_entity.type
_entity.pdbx_description
1 polymer ?
#
loop_
_entity_poly.entity_id
_entity_poly.type
_entity_poly.pdbx_seq_one_letter_code
_entity_poly.pdbx_strand_id
1 'polypeptide(L)'
;MSQHQVALAFEDGVTRFISCEDDQTVADASYRSRINIPLDCRDGACGTCKAFCESGNFWGGDYIDDALADDEAQRGYVLPCSMTPKSDLVLRIASTSAVAKTQPTTYTGTLAHVTRLSSTTYSVGIEIPNRDELAYLPGQYVNIAVPGTDESRSYSFSNAPDEHTLTFLVKLSPGGVMSTYLTERARVGDEISFTGPHGSFFLRETERPALLVAGGTGLAPIMSILRKLRADNTTRPVHVLYGVSTDEDLVELDTVDGLTSEIGAVGWEHCVADPQSSAANKGFVTSLLRAEQVYDGDVDVYLCGPPPMVEAVREHFSTEGIEPVGFYYEKFALSGTAADSGAPSAQADASAPAEPQPEVAAVPAPPEPEPAVPEDPAPVEPAVPDTPATLTTDETDAVPTEEVPTPVPQARSIAGQVVSPRADVQPLHAANGAPSTEREAATARAIAGQPITRASGDGPTADVGTGEGLLPAPGARSVAGQQILPDAEIEPLVRRPAQSPTPVPASTPAQPSTPTVAVGAAGQHNGGGYVIGEEHPSVHHSDAIFEAREALELGALELTIGRLSSQDLAGYRLLAESTVPYVEGDRFTDAAAYTETNAAFHDYLFTLTGNDHLLQAYQNLGVKGRMQEVLRHATWCDPSVAQDHLDIVEAFESGDRERARTLVVEHAERSKRTMRRAMDDTRAQVLPDRYYPGRFEGKVVVVTGAAQGIGQAVARRVAAEGGTVALVDRAEMIEDEASLLCAAGTRAAPVLADLETWSGATKTVENTLERFGRIDVLINNVGGAIAFKPFEEFGDDEIQAEITRSLMPTLWCSRAVLPAMIEAGGGTIVNVSSNATRGIHRVPYSAAKGGVNAITSALAMEAAPHGIRVAGTAPGGTEAPERRIPRGPARDEREEGWFQQTYDQVVDSTFQKRYGTLDEQAAAITFVASDEASYITGSVLPVAGGDLG
;
A
#
# COMPACT_ATOMS: atom_id res chain seq x y z
N MET A 1 24.26 34.12 -10.21
CA MET A 1 24.06 32.89 -10.97
C MET A 1 25.36 32.15 -10.84
N SER A 2 25.37 31.15 -9.99
CA SER A 2 26.34 30.06 -10.03
C SER A 2 26.04 29.24 -11.28
N GLN A 3 27.03 28.43 -11.69
CA GLN A 3 26.90 27.56 -12.83
C GLN A 3 27.55 26.24 -12.45
N HIS A 4 26.80 25.16 -12.61
CA HIS A 4 27.18 23.81 -12.20
C HIS A 4 27.55 22.95 -13.41
N GLN A 5 28.56 22.11 -13.24
CA GLN A 5 28.89 21.06 -14.20
C GLN A 5 28.01 19.84 -13.93
N VAL A 6 27.27 19.40 -14.95
CA VAL A 6 26.55 18.13 -14.93
C VAL A 6 27.25 17.17 -15.88
N ALA A 7 27.73 16.05 -15.33
CA ALA A 7 28.22 14.92 -16.10
C ALA A 7 27.06 13.99 -16.44
N LEU A 8 26.81 13.79 -17.74
CA LEU A 8 25.83 12.86 -18.29
C LEU A 8 26.58 11.61 -18.74
N ALA A 9 26.48 10.53 -17.98
CA ALA A 9 27.00 9.21 -18.34
C ALA A 9 25.94 8.43 -19.14
N PHE A 10 26.29 7.96 -20.32
CA PHE A 10 25.42 7.21 -21.22
C PHE A 10 25.75 5.71 -21.21
N GLU A 11 24.79 4.88 -21.63
CA GLU A 11 24.91 3.41 -21.65
C GLU A 11 26.04 2.92 -22.57
N ASP A 12 26.43 3.69 -23.60
CA ASP A 12 27.59 3.42 -24.46
C ASP A 12 28.95 3.74 -23.80
N GLY A 13 28.99 3.88 -22.47
CA GLY A 13 30.21 4.17 -21.69
C GLY A 13 30.77 5.57 -21.90
N VAL A 14 30.06 6.45 -22.61
CA VAL A 14 30.50 7.81 -22.94
C VAL A 14 29.95 8.80 -21.93
N THR A 15 30.82 9.61 -21.33
CA THR A 15 30.41 10.78 -20.53
C THR A 15 30.38 12.05 -21.37
N ARG A 16 29.41 12.93 -21.12
CA ARG A 16 29.36 14.32 -21.64
C ARG A 16 29.22 15.29 -20.48
N PHE A 17 29.83 16.47 -20.59
CA PHE A 17 29.71 17.52 -19.59
C PHE A 17 28.90 18.69 -20.16
N ILE A 18 27.98 19.22 -19.36
CA ILE A 18 27.17 20.40 -19.68
C ILE A 18 27.26 21.42 -18.53
N SER A 19 27.16 22.71 -18.85
CA SER A 19 26.90 23.75 -17.85
C SER A 19 25.39 23.93 -17.67
N CYS A 20 24.93 23.96 -16.43
CA CYS A 20 23.57 24.26 -16.00
C CYS A 20 23.58 25.45 -15.01
N GLU A 21 22.60 26.35 -15.08
CA GLU A 21 22.48 27.49 -14.15
C GLU A 21 21.58 27.13 -12.94
N ASP A 22 21.71 27.86 -11.83
CA ASP A 22 20.90 27.65 -10.59
C ASP A 22 19.37 27.61 -10.84
N ASP A 23 18.89 28.37 -11.83
CA ASP A 23 17.48 28.56 -12.19
C ASP A 23 17.05 27.75 -13.42
N GLN A 24 17.88 26.81 -13.88
CA GLN A 24 17.64 26.02 -15.09
C GLN A 24 17.46 24.53 -14.79
N THR A 25 16.55 23.88 -15.53
CA THR A 25 16.41 22.42 -15.51
C THR A 25 17.63 21.74 -16.14
N VAL A 26 17.98 20.54 -15.68
CA VAL A 26 19.08 19.77 -16.28
C VAL A 26 18.75 19.37 -17.73
N ALA A 27 17.48 19.07 -18.03
CA ALA A 27 17.01 18.80 -19.38
C ALA A 27 17.23 19.99 -20.32
N ASP A 28 16.86 21.22 -19.93
CA ASP A 28 17.07 22.39 -20.79
C ASP A 28 18.55 22.75 -20.93
N ALA A 29 19.37 22.52 -19.89
CA ALA A 29 20.82 22.66 -20.00
C ALA A 29 21.42 21.65 -20.98
N SER A 30 20.89 20.43 -21.01
CA SER A 30 21.31 19.36 -21.93
C SER A 30 20.90 19.66 -23.37
N TYR A 31 19.63 20.02 -23.60
CA TYR A 31 19.13 20.39 -24.93
C TYR A 31 19.81 21.66 -25.47
N ARG A 32 20.06 22.68 -24.62
CA ARG A 32 20.90 23.86 -24.95
C ARG A 32 22.30 23.45 -25.42
N SER A 33 22.86 22.42 -24.82
CA SER A 33 24.18 21.84 -25.16
C SER A 33 24.14 20.88 -26.35
N ARG A 34 22.98 20.71 -27.02
CA ARG A 34 22.72 19.76 -28.12
C ARG A 34 22.94 18.30 -27.73
N ILE A 35 22.62 17.97 -26.48
CA ILE A 35 22.59 16.61 -25.96
C ILE A 35 21.14 16.33 -25.57
N ASN A 36 20.42 15.63 -26.44
CA ASN A 36 18.99 15.39 -26.32
C ASN A 36 18.81 14.08 -25.53
N ILE A 37 18.96 14.17 -24.20
CA ILE A 37 18.60 13.07 -23.30
C ILE A 37 17.11 12.70 -23.48
N PRO A 38 16.68 11.46 -23.16
CA PRO A 38 15.27 11.07 -23.20
C PRO A 38 14.38 12.12 -22.52
N LEU A 39 13.33 12.57 -23.21
CA LEU A 39 12.45 13.65 -22.78
C LEU A 39 11.21 13.68 -23.67
N ASP A 40 10.03 13.85 -23.07
CA ASP A 40 8.78 14.04 -23.81
C ASP A 40 7.96 15.20 -23.21
N CYS A 41 7.20 14.97 -22.12
CA CYS A 41 6.28 15.94 -21.51
C CYS A 41 6.87 17.31 -21.10
N ARG A 42 8.09 17.32 -20.54
CA ARG A 42 8.76 18.46 -19.85
C ARG A 42 8.09 19.00 -18.57
N ASP A 43 7.05 18.36 -18.03
CA ASP A 43 6.26 18.85 -16.89
C ASP A 43 6.23 17.91 -15.67
N GLY A 44 7.06 16.86 -15.68
CA GLY A 44 7.10 15.86 -14.61
C GLY A 44 6.01 14.79 -14.67
N ALA A 45 5.25 14.66 -15.77
CA ALA A 45 4.10 13.75 -15.86
C ALA A 45 4.35 12.37 -16.54
N CYS A 46 5.32 12.21 -17.45
CA CYS A 46 5.41 11.00 -18.28
C CYS A 46 6.54 10.01 -17.97
N GLY A 47 7.40 10.27 -16.98
CA GLY A 47 8.53 9.40 -16.64
C GLY A 47 9.69 9.33 -17.66
N THR A 48 9.48 9.62 -18.96
CA THR A 48 10.45 9.38 -20.07
C THR A 48 11.88 9.90 -19.85
N CYS A 49 12.08 10.94 -19.03
CA CYS A 49 13.41 11.49 -18.76
C CYS A 49 14.15 10.86 -17.58
N LYS A 50 13.54 9.90 -16.86
CA LYS A 50 14.06 9.29 -15.63
C LYS A 50 15.53 8.91 -15.77
N ALA A 51 16.33 9.42 -14.85
CA ALA A 51 17.77 9.25 -14.78
C ALA A 51 18.16 8.90 -13.35
N PHE A 52 19.34 8.32 -13.15
CA PHE A 52 19.86 8.03 -11.81
C PHE A 52 20.95 9.03 -11.45
N CYS A 53 20.85 9.67 -10.27
CA CYS A 53 21.81 10.63 -9.78
C CYS A 53 22.90 9.93 -8.94
N GLU A 54 24.07 9.68 -9.53
CA GLU A 54 25.19 9.04 -8.84
C GLU A 54 25.79 9.92 -7.75
N SER A 55 25.82 11.24 -7.97
CA SER A 55 26.34 12.19 -6.99
C SER A 55 25.89 13.63 -7.28
N GLY A 56 25.90 14.43 -6.21
CA GLY A 56 25.58 15.86 -6.23
C GLY A 56 24.23 16.19 -5.56
N ASN A 57 23.98 17.48 -5.38
CA ASN A 57 22.79 18.01 -4.71
C ASN A 57 21.92 18.76 -5.72
N PHE A 58 20.60 18.57 -5.64
CA PHE A 58 19.62 19.17 -6.55
C PHE A 58 18.32 19.54 -5.80
N TRP A 59 17.46 20.33 -6.42
CA TRP A 59 16.02 20.37 -6.14
C TRP A 59 15.33 19.42 -7.12
N GLY A 60 14.37 18.61 -6.67
CA GLY A 60 13.65 17.67 -7.55
C GLY A 60 12.67 18.36 -8.52
N GLY A 61 12.18 19.55 -8.15
CA GLY A 61 11.05 20.21 -8.82
C GLY A 61 9.72 19.54 -8.49
N ASP A 62 8.66 19.95 -9.18
CA ASP A 62 7.34 19.33 -9.09
C ASP A 62 7.23 18.18 -10.11
N TYR A 63 6.55 17.09 -9.73
CA TYR A 63 6.23 15.93 -10.56
C TYR A 63 5.05 15.15 -9.95
N ILE A 64 4.62 14.07 -10.60
CA ILE A 64 3.60 13.14 -10.08
C ILE A 64 4.19 11.75 -9.84
N ASP A 65 3.62 11.02 -8.88
CA ASP A 65 4.05 9.69 -8.45
C ASP A 65 4.12 8.68 -9.63
N ASP A 66 3.20 8.80 -10.60
CA ASP A 66 3.17 7.99 -11.84
C ASP A 66 4.45 8.13 -12.71
N ALA A 67 5.19 9.23 -12.56
CA ALA A 67 6.39 9.54 -13.35
C ALA A 67 7.70 9.23 -12.62
N LEU A 68 7.71 9.41 -11.30
CA LEU A 68 8.79 9.06 -10.39
C LEU A 68 8.18 8.78 -9.02
N ALA A 69 8.13 7.52 -8.62
CA ALA A 69 7.54 7.15 -7.34
C ALA A 69 8.42 7.55 -6.15
N ASP A 70 7.82 7.65 -4.97
CA ASP A 70 8.50 8.11 -3.75
C ASP A 70 9.67 7.19 -3.33
N ASP A 71 9.59 5.88 -3.62
CA ASP A 71 10.71 4.96 -3.40
C ASP A 71 11.85 5.18 -4.39
N GLU A 72 11.53 5.41 -5.67
CA GLU A 72 12.52 5.68 -6.72
C GLU A 72 13.29 6.98 -6.44
N ALA A 73 12.57 8.03 -6.02
CA ALA A 73 13.15 9.29 -5.59
C ALA A 73 14.09 9.09 -4.38
N GLN A 74 13.68 8.29 -3.39
CA GLN A 74 14.51 7.92 -2.24
C GLN A 74 15.73 7.08 -2.64
N ARG A 75 15.63 6.26 -3.69
CA ARG A 75 16.71 5.45 -4.27
C ARG A 75 17.69 6.26 -5.12
N GLY A 76 17.43 7.55 -5.37
CA GLY A 76 18.32 8.43 -6.13
C GLY A 76 17.95 8.59 -7.61
N TYR A 77 16.78 8.12 -8.03
CA TYR A 77 16.25 8.45 -9.36
C TYR A 77 15.69 9.88 -9.37
N VAL A 78 15.77 10.52 -10.53
CA VAL A 78 15.45 11.93 -10.75
C VAL A 78 14.77 12.13 -12.10
N LEU A 79 14.00 13.21 -12.21
CA LEU A 79 13.47 13.70 -13.49
C LEU A 79 14.25 14.96 -13.93
N PRO A 80 15.20 14.86 -14.87
CA PRO A 80 15.93 15.98 -15.45
C PRO A 80 15.08 17.16 -15.94
N CYS A 81 13.79 16.95 -16.26
CA CYS A 81 12.88 18.02 -16.66
C CYS A 81 12.35 18.87 -15.49
N SER A 82 12.26 18.31 -14.29
CA SER A 82 11.83 19.02 -13.08
C SER A 82 13.03 19.49 -12.24
N MET A 83 14.15 18.75 -12.27
CA MET A 83 15.27 18.99 -11.37
C MET A 83 16.15 20.19 -11.75
N THR A 84 16.61 20.95 -10.75
CA THR A 84 17.64 22.00 -10.89
C THR A 84 18.83 21.76 -9.94
N PRO A 85 20.07 22.09 -10.33
CA PRO A 85 21.27 21.78 -9.53
C PRO A 85 21.47 22.73 -8.33
N LYS A 86 22.09 22.21 -7.26
CA LYS A 86 22.67 22.96 -6.12
C LYS A 86 24.19 22.80 -6.02
N SER A 87 24.74 21.80 -6.71
CA SER A 87 26.15 21.51 -6.87
C SER A 87 26.39 20.96 -8.27
N ASP A 88 27.65 20.71 -8.61
CA ASP A 88 27.96 19.82 -9.72
C ASP A 88 27.29 18.45 -9.50
N LEU A 89 26.87 17.80 -10.59
CA LEU A 89 26.08 16.56 -10.59
C LEU A 89 26.72 15.50 -11.49
N VAL A 90 26.46 14.22 -11.19
CA VAL A 90 26.69 13.11 -12.12
C VAL A 90 25.40 12.31 -12.28
N LEU A 91 24.90 12.21 -13.51
CA LEU A 91 23.66 11.49 -13.86
C LEU A 91 23.96 10.35 -14.85
N ARG A 92 23.43 9.16 -14.59
CA ARG A 92 23.29 8.09 -15.59
C ARG A 92 22.01 8.31 -16.38
N ILE A 93 22.15 8.34 -17.70
CA ILE A 93 21.04 8.50 -18.66
C ILE A 93 20.76 7.14 -19.31
N ALA A 94 19.49 6.71 -19.29
CA ALA A 94 18.99 5.49 -19.94
C ALA A 94 18.92 5.65 -21.48
N SER A 95 20.08 5.88 -22.10
CA SER A 95 20.26 6.00 -23.55
C SER A 95 21.74 5.95 -23.92
N THR A 96 22.05 5.84 -25.22
CA THR A 96 23.43 5.95 -25.73
C THR A 96 23.76 7.39 -26.14
N SER A 97 25.03 7.77 -26.05
CA SER A 97 25.48 9.09 -26.50
C SER A 97 25.34 9.28 -28.00
N ALA A 98 25.15 8.21 -28.79
CA ALA A 98 24.78 8.29 -30.20
C ALA A 98 23.34 8.80 -30.38
N VAL A 99 22.37 8.16 -29.72
CA VAL A 99 20.95 8.56 -29.77
C VAL A 99 20.74 9.94 -29.18
N ALA A 100 21.44 10.28 -28.09
CA ALA A 100 21.39 11.62 -27.50
C ALA A 100 21.97 12.76 -28.38
N LYS A 101 22.44 12.48 -29.60
CA LYS A 101 22.76 13.50 -30.63
C LYS A 101 21.67 13.63 -31.70
N THR A 102 20.79 12.65 -31.82
CA THR A 102 19.58 12.74 -32.67
C THR A 102 18.57 13.67 -32.03
N GLN A 103 17.75 14.35 -32.83
CA GLN A 103 16.58 15.09 -32.35
C GLN A 103 15.33 14.49 -32.98
N PRO A 104 14.21 14.36 -32.22
CA PRO A 104 12.92 14.02 -32.80
C PRO A 104 12.62 14.96 -33.98
N THR A 105 12.63 14.41 -35.19
CA THR A 105 12.51 15.17 -36.43
C THR A 105 11.23 14.75 -37.13
N THR A 106 10.57 15.69 -37.79
CA THR A 106 9.39 15.39 -38.60
C THR A 106 9.85 14.90 -39.97
N TYR A 107 9.50 13.66 -40.29
CA TYR A 107 9.73 13.04 -41.59
C TYR A 107 8.41 13.04 -42.37
N THR A 108 8.49 13.27 -43.68
CA THR A 108 7.38 13.09 -44.62
C THR A 108 7.74 11.96 -45.57
N GLY A 109 6.82 11.00 -45.71
CA GLY A 109 6.96 9.83 -46.55
C GLY A 109 5.67 9.48 -47.26
N THR A 110 5.65 8.31 -47.89
CA THR A 110 4.46 7.76 -48.55
C THR A 110 4.08 6.41 -47.94
N LEU A 111 2.77 6.12 -47.93
CA LEU A 111 2.26 4.80 -47.56
C LEU A 111 2.69 3.77 -48.62
N ALA A 112 3.65 2.92 -48.28
CA ALA A 112 4.17 1.85 -49.12
C ALA A 112 3.24 0.61 -49.12
N HIS A 113 2.63 0.29 -47.96
CA HIS A 113 1.56 -0.70 -47.87
C HIS A 113 0.58 -0.38 -46.74
N VAL A 114 -0.66 -0.83 -46.90
CA VAL A 114 -1.72 -0.74 -45.88
C VAL A 114 -2.48 -2.06 -45.92
N THR A 115 -2.10 -3.00 -45.05
CA THR A 115 -2.56 -4.39 -45.08
C THR A 115 -3.43 -4.67 -43.86
N ARG A 116 -4.71 -5.01 -44.07
CA ARG A 116 -5.56 -5.49 -42.99
C ARG A 116 -5.17 -6.94 -42.64
N LEU A 117 -4.54 -7.14 -41.49
CA LEU A 117 -4.14 -8.47 -41.01
C LEU A 117 -5.34 -9.26 -40.46
N SER A 118 -6.24 -8.59 -39.74
CA SER A 118 -7.42 -9.22 -39.14
C SER A 118 -8.63 -8.29 -39.10
N SER A 119 -9.73 -8.73 -38.50
CA SER A 119 -10.89 -7.87 -38.21
C SER A 119 -10.49 -6.65 -37.35
N THR A 120 -9.49 -6.78 -36.48
CA THR A 120 -9.12 -5.78 -35.47
C THR A 120 -7.78 -5.07 -35.72
N THR A 121 -6.92 -5.55 -36.62
CA THR A 121 -5.54 -5.06 -36.74
C THR A 121 -5.09 -4.85 -38.18
N TYR A 122 -4.34 -3.77 -38.42
CA TYR A 122 -3.66 -3.44 -39.68
C TYR A 122 -2.14 -3.44 -39.49
N SER A 123 -1.41 -3.78 -40.56
CA SER A 123 0.00 -3.47 -40.75
C SER A 123 0.13 -2.30 -41.73
N VAL A 124 0.95 -1.31 -41.39
CA VAL A 124 1.13 -0.07 -42.16
C VAL A 124 2.62 0.12 -42.44
N GLY A 125 2.97 0.30 -43.71
CA GLY A 125 4.33 0.54 -44.17
C GLY A 125 4.51 1.96 -44.70
N ILE A 126 5.58 2.64 -44.29
CA ILE A 126 5.94 4.00 -44.72
C ILE A 126 7.35 4.00 -45.31
N GLU A 127 7.53 4.65 -46.46
CA GLU A 127 8.86 4.93 -47.03
C GLU A 127 9.15 6.43 -46.98
N ILE A 128 10.36 6.79 -46.52
CA ILE A 128 10.83 8.18 -46.41
C ILE A 128 12.08 8.38 -47.30
N PRO A 129 12.20 9.52 -48.00
CA PRO A 129 13.28 9.75 -48.97
C PRO A 129 14.65 9.96 -48.31
N ASN A 130 14.67 10.31 -47.02
CA ASN A 130 15.86 10.55 -46.20
C ASN A 130 16.02 9.46 -45.11
N ARG A 131 15.79 8.19 -45.47
CA ARG A 131 15.78 7.05 -44.55
C ARG A 131 17.05 6.92 -43.68
N ASP A 132 18.20 7.29 -44.22
CA ASP A 132 19.51 7.24 -43.54
C ASP A 132 19.66 8.29 -42.41
N GLU A 133 18.79 9.32 -42.38
CA GLU A 133 18.78 10.34 -41.32
C GLU A 133 18.00 9.86 -40.07
N LEU A 134 17.14 8.84 -40.21
CA LEU A 134 16.35 8.25 -39.14
C LEU A 134 17.09 7.08 -38.47
N ALA A 135 17.85 7.40 -37.42
CA ALA A 135 18.36 6.41 -36.46
C ALA A 135 17.41 6.29 -35.26
N TYR A 136 17.09 5.06 -34.86
CA TYR A 136 16.27 4.74 -33.68
C TYR A 136 16.71 3.40 -33.06
N LEU A 137 16.34 3.15 -31.81
CA LEU A 137 16.61 1.88 -31.12
C LEU A 137 15.40 0.94 -31.17
N PRO A 138 15.60 -0.39 -31.35
CA PRO A 138 14.49 -1.32 -31.50
C PRO A 138 13.63 -1.37 -30.23
N GLY A 139 12.37 -0.98 -30.37
CA GLY A 139 11.42 -0.74 -29.28
C GLY A 139 10.74 0.64 -29.34
N GLN A 140 11.46 1.64 -29.86
CA GLN A 140 11.00 3.04 -29.92
C GLN A 140 9.78 3.25 -30.84
N TYR A 141 9.13 4.41 -30.69
CA TYR A 141 7.93 4.82 -31.43
C TYR A 141 8.08 6.16 -32.15
N VAL A 142 7.10 6.45 -33.02
CA VAL A 142 6.92 7.76 -33.66
C VAL A 142 5.48 8.24 -33.48
N ASN A 143 5.31 9.55 -33.45
CA ASN A 143 4.01 10.21 -33.44
C ASN A 143 3.57 10.44 -34.90
N ILE A 144 2.72 9.56 -35.44
CA ILE A 144 2.23 9.63 -36.82
C ILE A 144 1.03 10.58 -36.89
N ALA A 145 1.08 11.59 -37.77
CA ALA A 145 -0.02 12.50 -38.03
C ALA A 145 -1.14 11.79 -38.79
N VAL A 146 -2.40 12.02 -38.40
CA VAL A 146 -3.58 11.37 -38.99
C VAL A 146 -4.08 12.22 -40.17
N PRO A 147 -3.94 11.77 -41.44
CA PRO A 147 -4.18 12.64 -42.59
C PRO A 147 -5.58 13.22 -42.63
N GLY A 148 -5.68 14.55 -42.75
CA GLY A 148 -6.94 15.30 -42.74
C GLY A 148 -7.46 15.69 -41.35
N THR A 149 -6.64 15.59 -40.30
CA THR A 149 -6.90 16.13 -38.96
C THR A 149 -5.63 16.75 -38.39
N ASP A 150 -5.75 17.59 -37.35
CA ASP A 150 -4.60 18.12 -36.59
C ASP A 150 -4.07 17.15 -35.51
N GLU A 151 -4.56 15.90 -35.50
CA GLU A 151 -4.21 14.89 -34.51
C GLU A 151 -3.03 14.01 -34.94
N SER A 152 -2.27 13.51 -33.97
CA SER A 152 -1.28 12.45 -34.16
C SER A 152 -1.50 11.28 -33.19
N ARG A 153 -0.86 10.14 -33.43
CA ARG A 153 -0.87 8.95 -32.55
C ARG A 153 0.48 8.24 -32.53
N SER A 154 0.85 7.77 -31.34
CA SER A 154 2.05 6.97 -31.09
C SER A 154 1.94 5.59 -31.72
N TYR A 155 2.94 5.18 -32.52
CA TYR A 155 3.08 3.83 -33.03
C TYR A 155 4.55 3.37 -32.99
N SER A 156 4.80 2.25 -32.30
CA SER A 156 6.12 1.61 -32.23
C SER A 156 6.51 0.98 -33.57
N PHE A 157 7.78 1.11 -33.94
CA PHE A 157 8.33 0.39 -35.10
C PHE A 157 8.24 -1.12 -34.90
N SER A 158 7.95 -1.85 -35.99
CA SER A 158 8.06 -3.33 -36.04
C SER A 158 9.16 -3.84 -36.97
N ASN A 159 9.70 -2.97 -37.84
CA ASN A 159 10.85 -3.24 -38.70
C ASN A 159 12.18 -3.10 -37.93
N ALA A 160 13.26 -3.57 -38.54
CA ALA A 160 14.63 -3.40 -38.03
C ALA A 160 15.15 -1.96 -38.26
N PRO A 161 16.06 -1.42 -37.42
CA PRO A 161 16.64 -0.09 -37.62
C PRO A 161 17.39 0.12 -38.95
N ASP A 162 17.80 -0.96 -39.62
CA ASP A 162 18.42 -0.98 -40.95
C ASP A 162 17.46 -1.32 -42.11
N GLU A 163 16.22 -1.75 -41.83
CA GLU A 163 15.22 -2.01 -42.87
C GLU A 163 14.68 -0.69 -43.46
N HIS A 164 14.62 -0.60 -44.80
CA HIS A 164 14.31 0.63 -45.54
C HIS A 164 12.86 1.11 -45.34
N THR A 165 11.90 0.19 -45.46
CA THR A 165 10.47 0.47 -45.24
C THR A 165 10.17 0.39 -43.74
N LEU A 166 9.66 1.48 -43.17
CA LEU A 166 9.25 1.54 -41.76
C LEU A 166 7.89 0.85 -41.61
N THR A 167 7.71 -0.04 -40.63
CA THR A 167 6.45 -0.78 -40.45
C THR A 167 5.88 -0.64 -39.05
N PHE A 168 4.55 -0.65 -38.95
CA PHE A 168 3.79 -0.41 -37.72
C PHE A 168 2.58 -1.35 -37.64
N LEU A 169 2.25 -1.85 -36.45
CA LEU A 169 0.96 -2.51 -36.20
C LEU A 169 -0.02 -1.52 -35.58
N VAL A 170 -1.21 -1.39 -36.18
CA VAL A 170 -2.26 -0.46 -35.75
C VAL A 170 -3.50 -1.24 -35.34
N LYS A 171 -3.87 -1.14 -34.07
CA LYS A 171 -5.14 -1.67 -33.55
C LYS A 171 -6.28 -0.75 -34.00
N LEU A 172 -7.35 -1.34 -34.53
CA LEU A 172 -8.58 -0.63 -34.85
C LEU A 172 -9.40 -0.42 -33.57
N SER A 173 -9.71 0.84 -33.27
CA SER A 173 -10.60 1.24 -32.19
C SER A 173 -11.88 1.84 -32.79
N PRO A 174 -13.08 1.44 -32.34
CA PRO A 174 -14.34 2.05 -32.80
C PRO A 174 -14.32 3.57 -32.59
N GLY A 175 -14.50 4.35 -33.66
CA GLY A 175 -14.45 5.82 -33.62
C GLY A 175 -13.05 6.44 -33.52
N GLY A 176 -11.98 5.65 -33.49
CA GLY A 176 -10.61 6.17 -33.44
C GLY A 176 -10.19 6.79 -34.79
N VAL A 177 -9.71 8.05 -34.78
CA VAL A 177 -9.45 8.82 -36.01
C VAL A 177 -8.46 8.16 -36.98
N MET A 178 -7.39 7.54 -36.48
CA MET A 178 -6.46 6.77 -37.31
C MET A 178 -7.11 5.47 -37.83
N SER A 179 -7.93 4.81 -37.02
CA SER A 179 -8.66 3.60 -37.44
C SER A 179 -9.62 3.93 -38.59
N THR A 180 -10.40 5.01 -38.49
CA THR A 180 -11.27 5.51 -39.56
C THR A 180 -10.47 5.90 -40.81
N TYR A 181 -9.29 6.52 -40.67
CA TYR A 181 -8.41 6.77 -41.83
C TYR A 181 -8.03 5.46 -42.54
N LEU A 182 -7.52 4.47 -41.81
CA LEU A 182 -7.05 3.20 -42.37
C LEU A 182 -8.17 2.32 -42.94
N THR A 183 -9.40 2.40 -42.42
CA THR A 183 -10.54 1.60 -42.92
C THR A 183 -11.29 2.22 -44.09
N GLU A 184 -11.32 3.56 -44.20
CA GLU A 184 -12.19 4.25 -45.17
C GLU A 184 -11.44 5.09 -46.23
N ARG A 185 -10.24 5.59 -45.91
CA ARG A 185 -9.60 6.68 -46.67
C ARG A 185 -8.21 6.33 -47.21
N ALA A 186 -7.39 5.64 -46.42
CA ALA A 186 -5.97 5.40 -46.69
C ALA A 186 -5.71 4.62 -47.99
N ARG A 187 -4.68 5.03 -48.73
CA ARG A 187 -4.23 4.38 -49.97
C ARG A 187 -2.72 4.30 -50.04
N VAL A 188 -2.23 3.26 -50.71
CA VAL A 188 -0.81 3.17 -51.09
C VAL A 188 -0.47 4.34 -52.02
N GLY A 189 0.57 5.09 -51.66
CA GLY A 189 0.97 6.33 -52.31
C GLY A 189 0.39 7.62 -51.71
N ASP A 190 -0.47 7.56 -50.68
CA ASP A 190 -0.82 8.75 -49.89
C ASP A 190 0.44 9.31 -49.18
N GLU A 191 0.54 10.64 -49.08
CA GLU A 191 1.55 11.31 -48.25
C GLU A 191 1.18 11.20 -46.77
N ILE A 192 2.16 10.88 -45.93
CA ILE A 192 1.99 10.76 -44.48
C ILE A 192 3.24 11.31 -43.77
N SER A 193 3.05 11.95 -42.62
CA SER A 193 4.15 12.49 -41.81
C SER A 193 4.14 11.94 -40.40
N PHE A 194 5.31 11.87 -39.79
CA PHE A 194 5.48 11.46 -38.40
C PHE A 194 6.66 12.19 -37.76
N THR A 195 6.67 12.29 -36.44
CA THR A 195 7.80 12.86 -35.68
C THR A 195 8.40 11.82 -34.75
N GLY A 196 9.73 11.78 -34.66
CA GLY A 196 10.45 10.93 -33.71
C GLY A 196 11.92 10.66 -34.12
N PRO A 197 12.56 9.61 -33.55
CA PRO A 197 11.97 8.63 -32.62
C PRO A 197 11.66 9.19 -31.22
N HIS A 198 10.85 8.46 -30.47
CA HIS A 198 10.46 8.71 -29.08
C HIS A 198 10.49 7.39 -28.27
N GLY A 199 10.47 7.48 -26.94
CA GLY A 199 10.38 6.36 -26.00
C GLY A 199 11.72 5.88 -25.42
N SER A 200 11.68 5.44 -24.16
CA SER A 200 12.78 4.78 -23.42
C SER A 200 12.73 3.24 -23.48
N PHE A 201 11.62 2.67 -23.95
CA PHE A 201 11.51 1.24 -24.20
C PHE A 201 12.33 0.85 -25.44
N PHE A 202 13.51 0.26 -25.21
CA PHE A 202 14.36 -0.28 -26.28
C PHE A 202 15.31 -1.37 -25.76
N LEU A 203 15.68 -2.30 -26.63
CA LEU A 203 16.66 -3.37 -26.36
C LEU A 203 17.99 -2.78 -25.84
N ARG A 204 18.36 -3.10 -24.59
CA ARG A 204 19.65 -2.75 -24.00
C ARG A 204 20.76 -3.69 -24.52
N GLU A 205 21.99 -3.20 -24.62
CA GLU A 205 23.15 -3.96 -25.11
C GLU A 205 23.71 -4.88 -24.01
N THR A 206 23.05 -6.02 -23.78
CA THR A 206 23.37 -7.00 -22.73
C THR A 206 23.34 -8.45 -23.24
N GLU A 207 24.13 -9.34 -22.62
CA GLU A 207 24.20 -10.79 -22.92
C GLU A 207 23.41 -11.68 -21.94
N ARG A 208 22.81 -11.09 -20.88
CA ARG A 208 21.91 -11.81 -19.94
C ARG A 208 20.74 -12.44 -20.69
N PRO A 209 20.03 -13.45 -20.14
CA PRO A 209 18.73 -13.85 -20.66
C PRO A 209 17.75 -12.69 -20.91
N ALA A 210 16.80 -12.85 -21.83
CA ALA A 210 15.69 -11.91 -22.02
C ALA A 210 14.32 -12.58 -22.06
N LEU A 211 13.32 -11.87 -21.52
CA LEU A 211 11.92 -12.27 -21.55
C LEU A 211 11.09 -11.17 -22.20
N LEU A 212 10.60 -11.42 -23.42
CA LEU A 212 9.85 -10.46 -24.23
C LEU A 212 8.35 -10.75 -24.13
N VAL A 213 7.58 -9.84 -23.52
CA VAL A 213 6.16 -10.05 -23.22
C VAL A 213 5.31 -9.03 -24.01
N ALA A 214 4.44 -9.53 -24.88
CA ALA A 214 3.69 -8.73 -25.85
C ALA A 214 2.16 -8.86 -25.65
N GLY A 215 1.45 -7.73 -25.66
CA GLY A 215 0.00 -7.65 -25.56
C GLY A 215 -0.66 -7.05 -26.80
N GLY A 216 -1.39 -7.85 -27.58
CA GLY A 216 -2.13 -7.37 -28.76
C GLY A 216 -1.22 -6.78 -29.85
N THR A 217 -1.19 -5.44 -29.98
CA THR A 217 -0.27 -4.74 -30.89
C THR A 217 1.07 -4.37 -30.26
N GLY A 218 1.25 -4.59 -28.95
CA GLY A 218 2.56 -4.53 -28.27
C GLY A 218 3.57 -5.57 -28.79
N LEU A 219 3.15 -6.46 -29.70
CA LEU A 219 4.03 -7.28 -30.52
C LEU A 219 4.92 -6.45 -31.47
N ALA A 220 4.50 -5.24 -31.88
CA ALA A 220 5.27 -4.40 -32.80
C ALA A 220 6.71 -4.13 -32.32
N PRO A 221 6.95 -3.50 -31.15
CA PRO A 221 8.32 -3.25 -30.69
C PRO A 221 9.08 -4.54 -30.42
N ILE A 222 8.42 -5.59 -29.93
CA ILE A 222 9.03 -6.92 -29.72
C ILE A 222 9.54 -7.53 -31.03
N MET A 223 8.82 -7.36 -32.16
CA MET A 223 9.34 -7.76 -33.47
C MET A 223 10.52 -6.93 -33.95
N SER A 224 10.58 -5.63 -33.63
CA SER A 224 11.75 -4.79 -33.93
C SER A 224 12.99 -5.29 -33.15
N ILE A 225 12.80 -5.65 -31.88
CA ILE A 225 13.81 -6.28 -31.02
C ILE A 225 14.28 -7.62 -31.62
N LEU A 226 13.36 -8.54 -31.95
CA LEU A 226 13.70 -9.83 -32.57
C LEU A 226 14.46 -9.68 -33.90
N ARG A 227 14.05 -8.74 -34.77
CA ARG A 227 14.76 -8.46 -36.02
C ARG A 227 16.20 -8.00 -35.79
N LYS A 228 16.44 -7.16 -34.78
CA LYS A 228 17.79 -6.71 -34.38
C LYS A 228 18.63 -7.86 -33.81
N LEU A 229 18.08 -8.65 -32.89
CA LEU A 229 18.75 -9.83 -32.31
C LEU A 229 19.18 -10.85 -33.38
N ARG A 230 18.36 -11.03 -34.42
CA ARG A 230 18.72 -11.81 -35.62
C ARG A 230 19.86 -11.17 -36.41
N ALA A 231 19.80 -9.87 -36.71
CA ALA A 231 20.83 -9.17 -37.47
C ALA A 231 22.20 -9.23 -36.77
N ASP A 232 22.22 -9.17 -35.43
CA ASP A 232 23.42 -9.29 -34.60
C ASP A 232 23.90 -10.74 -34.42
N ASN A 233 23.14 -11.74 -34.89
CA ASN A 233 23.41 -13.18 -34.74
C ASN A 233 23.56 -13.58 -33.26
N THR A 234 22.65 -13.10 -32.40
CA THR A 234 22.78 -13.26 -30.95
C THR A 234 22.82 -14.73 -30.50
N THR A 235 23.62 -14.99 -29.45
CA THR A 235 23.62 -16.26 -28.70
C THR A 235 22.89 -16.17 -27.36
N ARG A 236 22.33 -15.00 -27.05
CA ARG A 236 21.53 -14.71 -25.86
C ARG A 236 20.31 -15.64 -25.77
N PRO A 237 20.05 -16.29 -24.62
CA PRO A 237 18.78 -16.99 -24.38
C PRO A 237 17.63 -15.99 -24.36
N VAL A 238 16.60 -16.20 -25.18
CA VAL A 238 15.40 -15.33 -25.20
C VAL A 238 14.14 -16.18 -25.17
N HIS A 239 13.13 -15.75 -24.42
CA HIS A 239 11.78 -16.31 -24.50
C HIS A 239 10.75 -15.22 -24.82
N VAL A 240 9.77 -15.53 -25.68
CA VAL A 240 8.73 -14.58 -26.12
C VAL A 240 7.35 -15.09 -25.72
N LEU A 241 6.57 -14.26 -25.03
CA LEU A 241 5.20 -14.56 -24.60
C LEU A 241 4.21 -13.57 -25.22
N TYR A 242 3.33 -14.05 -26.10
CA TYR A 242 2.36 -13.20 -26.82
C TYR A 242 0.92 -13.45 -26.38
N GLY A 243 0.29 -12.47 -25.73
CA GLY A 243 -1.09 -12.53 -25.26
C GLY A 243 -2.05 -11.67 -26.08
N VAL A 244 -3.22 -12.22 -26.39
CA VAL A 244 -4.31 -11.48 -27.07
C VAL A 244 -5.70 -11.82 -26.50
N SER A 245 -6.70 -11.00 -26.81
CA SER A 245 -8.06 -11.19 -26.29
C SER A 245 -8.83 -12.32 -26.98
N THR A 246 -8.73 -12.45 -28.30
CA THR A 246 -9.50 -13.38 -29.14
C THR A 246 -8.64 -13.93 -30.28
N ASP A 247 -9.10 -14.99 -30.96
CA ASP A 247 -8.41 -15.56 -32.12
C ASP A 247 -8.25 -14.55 -33.28
N GLU A 248 -9.15 -13.57 -33.40
CA GLU A 248 -9.05 -12.49 -34.40
C GLU A 248 -7.97 -11.43 -34.08
N ASP A 249 -7.40 -11.47 -32.86
CA ASP A 249 -6.34 -10.57 -32.44
C ASP A 249 -4.93 -11.17 -32.62
N LEU A 250 -4.82 -12.48 -32.88
CA LEU A 250 -3.56 -13.13 -33.25
C LEU A 250 -3.11 -12.66 -34.64
N VAL A 251 -1.99 -11.96 -34.70
CA VAL A 251 -1.37 -11.49 -35.96
C VAL A 251 0.12 -11.79 -35.99
N GLU A 252 0.72 -11.76 -37.19
CA GLU A 252 2.18 -11.91 -37.42
C GLU A 252 2.79 -13.23 -36.88
N LEU A 253 1.98 -14.26 -36.61
CA LEU A 253 2.45 -15.54 -36.06
C LEU A 253 3.55 -16.19 -36.93
N ASP A 254 3.35 -16.25 -38.25
CA ASP A 254 4.34 -16.78 -39.21
C ASP A 254 5.64 -15.94 -39.21
N THR A 255 5.54 -14.63 -38.96
CA THR A 255 6.68 -13.70 -38.86
C THR A 255 7.46 -13.94 -37.58
N VAL A 256 6.78 -14.15 -36.44
CA VAL A 256 7.44 -14.49 -35.16
C VAL A 256 8.12 -15.86 -35.27
N ASP A 257 7.40 -16.89 -35.75
CA ASP A 257 7.93 -18.26 -35.86
C ASP A 257 9.15 -18.33 -36.79
N GLY A 258 9.13 -17.58 -37.90
CA GLY A 258 10.26 -17.40 -38.79
C GLY A 258 11.46 -16.73 -38.10
N LEU A 259 11.25 -15.60 -37.42
CA LEU A 259 12.32 -14.89 -36.71
C LEU A 259 12.94 -15.75 -35.59
N THR A 260 12.14 -16.44 -34.79
CA THR A 260 12.66 -17.30 -33.71
C THR A 260 13.39 -18.53 -34.25
N SER A 261 12.90 -19.11 -35.35
CA SER A 261 13.56 -20.22 -36.05
C SER A 261 14.88 -19.82 -36.71
N GLU A 262 14.99 -18.57 -37.20
CA GLU A 262 16.23 -18.04 -37.78
C GLU A 262 17.31 -17.74 -36.73
N ILE A 263 16.92 -17.32 -35.51
CA ILE A 263 17.87 -17.07 -34.40
C ILE A 263 18.25 -18.38 -33.70
N GLY A 264 17.32 -19.32 -33.53
CA GLY A 264 17.56 -20.64 -32.93
C GLY A 264 17.79 -20.68 -31.42
N ALA A 265 18.24 -19.58 -30.80
CA ALA A 265 18.37 -19.40 -29.35
C ALA A 265 17.09 -18.86 -28.66
N VAL A 266 15.95 -18.84 -29.37
CA VAL A 266 14.71 -18.18 -28.94
C VAL A 266 13.55 -19.16 -28.84
N GLY A 267 12.93 -19.25 -27.66
CA GLY A 267 11.63 -19.89 -27.47
C GLY A 267 10.49 -18.90 -27.65
N TRP A 268 9.33 -19.33 -28.14
CA TRP A 268 8.12 -18.51 -28.12
C TRP A 268 6.84 -19.31 -27.89
N GLU A 269 5.90 -18.69 -27.20
CA GLU A 269 4.54 -19.19 -26.95
C GLU A 269 3.54 -18.02 -27.07
N HIS A 270 2.30 -18.33 -27.45
CA HIS A 270 1.19 -17.38 -27.42
C HIS A 270 0.00 -17.95 -26.64
N CYS A 271 -0.88 -17.07 -26.14
CA CYS A 271 -2.15 -17.42 -25.51
C CYS A 271 -3.29 -16.48 -25.92
N VAL A 272 -4.52 -16.99 -25.83
CA VAL A 272 -5.74 -16.22 -26.09
C VAL A 272 -6.63 -16.22 -24.83
N ALA A 273 -7.10 -15.05 -24.42
CA ALA A 273 -7.90 -14.90 -23.20
C ALA A 273 -9.30 -15.55 -23.29
N ASP A 274 -9.92 -15.56 -24.48
CA ASP A 274 -11.22 -16.21 -24.71
C ASP A 274 -11.16 -17.74 -24.47
N PRO A 275 -11.93 -18.29 -23.50
CA PRO A 275 -12.01 -19.73 -23.28
C PRO A 275 -12.49 -20.54 -24.49
N GLN A 276 -13.23 -19.92 -25.42
CA GLN A 276 -13.71 -20.54 -26.67
C GLN A 276 -12.67 -20.59 -27.79
N SER A 277 -11.50 -19.96 -27.59
CA SER A 277 -10.36 -19.94 -28.54
C SER A 277 -9.99 -21.31 -29.10
N SER A 278 -9.44 -21.33 -30.32
CA SER A 278 -8.81 -22.53 -30.91
C SER A 278 -7.32 -22.68 -30.57
N ALA A 279 -6.70 -21.69 -29.91
CA ALA A 279 -5.28 -21.70 -29.58
C ALA A 279 -4.88 -22.77 -28.55
N ALA A 280 -3.61 -23.19 -28.59
CA ALA A 280 -3.06 -24.23 -27.75
C ALA A 280 -3.05 -23.84 -26.25
N ASN A 281 -2.70 -22.58 -25.96
CA ASN A 281 -2.74 -22.01 -24.62
C ASN A 281 -3.88 -21.00 -24.50
N LYS A 282 -4.55 -20.98 -23.35
CA LYS A 282 -5.70 -20.12 -23.06
C LYS A 282 -5.53 -19.39 -21.75
N GLY A 283 -6.07 -18.17 -21.67
CA GLY A 283 -5.86 -17.25 -20.56
C GLY A 283 -4.86 -16.15 -20.91
N PHE A 284 -4.09 -15.72 -19.91
CA PHE A 284 -3.23 -14.54 -19.97
C PHE A 284 -1.75 -14.91 -20.01
N VAL A 285 -0.87 -13.99 -20.40
CA VAL A 285 0.59 -14.24 -20.45
C VAL A 285 1.16 -14.66 -19.10
N THR A 286 0.54 -14.25 -17.98
CA THR A 286 0.93 -14.66 -16.63
C THR A 286 0.78 -16.16 -16.38
N SER A 287 -0.12 -16.86 -17.08
CA SER A 287 -0.20 -18.33 -17.04
C SER A 287 0.79 -19.05 -17.98
N LEU A 288 1.62 -18.30 -18.72
CA LEU A 288 2.74 -18.82 -19.51
C LEU A 288 4.11 -18.55 -18.87
N LEU A 289 4.17 -17.71 -17.84
CA LEU A 289 5.38 -17.45 -17.07
C LEU A 289 5.76 -18.71 -16.27
N ARG A 290 7.02 -19.12 -16.38
CA ARG A 290 7.60 -20.28 -15.69
C ARG A 290 9.00 -19.94 -15.19
N ALA A 291 9.43 -20.62 -14.12
CA ALA A 291 10.72 -20.39 -13.47
C ALA A 291 11.92 -20.44 -14.45
N GLU A 292 11.89 -21.33 -15.45
CA GLU A 292 13.00 -21.47 -16.41
C GLU A 292 13.15 -20.29 -17.38
N GLN A 293 12.17 -19.38 -17.44
CA GLN A 293 12.18 -18.18 -18.29
C GLN A 293 12.67 -16.93 -17.55
N VAL A 294 12.70 -16.97 -16.21
CA VAL A 294 12.99 -15.81 -15.34
C VAL A 294 14.31 -15.93 -14.58
N TYR A 295 15.01 -17.06 -14.69
CA TYR A 295 16.41 -17.24 -14.30
C TYR A 295 16.73 -16.80 -12.85
N ASP A 296 15.82 -17.09 -11.91
CA ASP A 296 15.89 -16.67 -10.50
C ASP A 296 16.15 -15.16 -10.30
N GLY A 297 15.77 -14.32 -11.29
CA GLY A 297 15.97 -12.88 -11.33
C GLY A 297 17.01 -12.39 -12.36
N ASP A 298 17.94 -13.23 -12.82
CA ASP A 298 18.99 -12.84 -13.80
C ASP A 298 18.44 -12.81 -15.24
N VAL A 299 17.50 -11.91 -15.49
CA VAL A 299 16.81 -11.71 -16.77
C VAL A 299 16.51 -10.22 -17.00
N ASP A 300 16.59 -9.78 -18.25
CA ASP A 300 16.01 -8.50 -18.67
C ASP A 300 14.60 -8.74 -19.24
N VAL A 301 13.55 -8.23 -18.58
CA VAL A 301 12.15 -8.32 -19.02
C VAL A 301 11.78 -7.09 -19.85
N TYR A 302 11.12 -7.31 -20.98
CA TYR A 302 10.63 -6.28 -21.90
C TYR A 302 9.13 -6.46 -22.15
N LEU A 303 8.29 -5.65 -21.52
CA LEU A 303 6.83 -5.82 -21.44
C LEU A 303 6.08 -4.70 -22.17
N CYS A 304 5.46 -4.98 -23.31
CA CYS A 304 4.69 -3.99 -24.08
C CYS A 304 3.25 -4.44 -24.30
N GLY A 305 2.28 -3.60 -23.94
CA GLY A 305 0.86 -3.94 -24.14
C GLY A 305 -0.13 -2.89 -23.62
N PRO A 306 -1.44 -3.24 -23.56
CA PRO A 306 -2.44 -2.37 -22.95
C PRO A 306 -2.23 -2.30 -21.42
N PRO A 307 -2.47 -1.14 -20.76
CA PRO A 307 -2.12 -0.95 -19.35
C PRO A 307 -2.59 -2.06 -18.37
N PRO A 308 -3.82 -2.60 -18.45
CA PRO A 308 -4.26 -3.67 -17.54
C PRO A 308 -3.45 -4.97 -17.64
N MET A 309 -2.83 -5.24 -18.80
CA MET A 309 -1.92 -6.38 -18.95
C MET A 309 -0.54 -6.06 -18.37
N VAL A 310 -0.05 -4.83 -18.52
CA VAL A 310 1.23 -4.39 -17.97
C VAL A 310 1.20 -4.49 -16.45
N GLU A 311 0.14 -4.00 -15.80
CA GLU A 311 -0.02 -4.13 -14.35
C GLU A 311 -0.15 -5.59 -13.90
N ALA A 312 -0.95 -6.41 -14.59
CA ALA A 312 -1.13 -7.82 -14.21
C ALA A 312 0.17 -8.65 -14.29
N VAL A 313 1.12 -8.26 -15.15
CA VAL A 313 2.46 -8.88 -15.20
C VAL A 313 3.35 -8.35 -14.07
N ARG A 314 3.36 -7.04 -13.79
CA ARG A 314 4.09 -6.44 -12.64
C ARG A 314 3.63 -7.06 -11.31
N GLU A 315 2.32 -7.13 -11.10
CA GLU A 315 1.70 -7.73 -9.92
C GLU A 315 2.09 -9.20 -9.75
N HIS A 316 2.21 -9.96 -10.86
CA HIS A 316 2.66 -11.35 -10.81
C HIS A 316 4.13 -11.51 -10.39
N PHE A 317 5.06 -10.73 -10.96
CA PHE A 317 6.47 -10.75 -10.52
C PHE A 317 6.61 -10.40 -9.03
N SER A 318 5.89 -9.37 -8.58
CA SER A 318 5.82 -8.97 -7.16
C SER A 318 5.23 -10.08 -6.26
N THR A 319 4.17 -10.76 -6.72
CA THR A 319 3.51 -11.85 -5.98
C THR A 319 4.37 -13.10 -5.84
N GLU A 320 5.10 -13.48 -6.88
CA GLU A 320 6.05 -14.61 -6.84
C GLU A 320 7.36 -14.27 -6.10
N GLY A 321 7.57 -12.98 -5.75
CA GLY A 321 8.79 -12.50 -5.09
C GLY A 321 10.03 -12.51 -5.99
N ILE A 322 9.84 -12.42 -7.32
CA ILE A 322 10.91 -12.48 -8.31
C ILE A 322 11.23 -11.07 -8.78
N GLU A 323 12.51 -10.68 -8.68
CA GLU A 323 13.00 -9.32 -8.94
C GLU A 323 14.00 -9.31 -10.12
N PRO A 324 13.54 -8.99 -11.35
CA PRO A 324 14.39 -9.06 -12.55
C PRO A 324 15.43 -7.95 -12.63
N VAL A 325 16.68 -8.30 -12.99
CA VAL A 325 17.81 -7.35 -13.10
C VAL A 325 17.52 -6.19 -14.07
N GLY A 326 16.65 -6.36 -15.06
CA GLY A 326 16.03 -5.27 -15.80
C GLY A 326 14.54 -5.50 -16.01
N PHE A 327 13.70 -4.48 -15.80
CA PHE A 327 12.26 -4.55 -16.05
C PHE A 327 11.79 -3.30 -16.81
N TYR A 328 11.72 -3.42 -18.14
CA TYR A 328 11.37 -2.35 -19.07
C TYR A 328 9.94 -2.55 -19.55
N TYR A 329 9.11 -1.49 -19.57
CA TYR A 329 7.75 -1.60 -20.09
C TYR A 329 7.25 -0.40 -20.89
N GLU A 330 6.21 -0.62 -21.70
CA GLU A 330 5.56 0.38 -22.56
C GLU A 330 4.04 0.17 -22.59
N LYS A 331 3.27 1.28 -22.44
CA LYS A 331 1.84 1.27 -22.10
C LYS A 331 1.00 1.88 -23.23
N PHE A 332 0.33 1.03 -24.01
CA PHE A 332 -0.51 1.46 -25.13
C PHE A 332 -1.90 1.93 -24.64
N ALA A 333 -1.95 3.17 -24.13
CA ALA A 333 -3.18 3.84 -23.72
C ALA A 333 -4.08 4.22 -24.92
N LEU A 334 -5.40 4.10 -24.76
CA LEU A 334 -6.36 4.59 -25.74
C LEU A 334 -6.63 6.09 -25.51
N SER A 335 -6.34 6.91 -26.52
CA SER A 335 -6.67 8.34 -26.53
C SER A 335 -8.17 8.57 -26.36
N GLY A 336 -8.60 9.18 -25.26
CA GLY A 336 -10.00 9.55 -25.04
C GLY A 336 -10.49 10.60 -26.03
N THR A 337 -11.73 10.48 -26.50
CA THR A 337 -12.37 11.48 -27.35
C THR A 337 -12.72 12.73 -26.53
N ALA A 338 -12.36 13.92 -27.04
CA ALA A 338 -12.79 15.18 -26.45
C ALA A 338 -14.33 15.28 -26.38
N ALA A 339 -14.86 15.68 -25.23
CA ALA A 339 -16.29 15.95 -25.07
C ALA A 339 -16.67 17.29 -25.73
N ASP A 340 -17.84 17.32 -26.36
CA ASP A 340 -18.27 18.36 -27.29
C ASP A 340 -18.29 19.77 -26.68
N SER A 341 -17.57 20.72 -27.31
CA SER A 341 -17.39 22.09 -26.81
C SER A 341 -18.58 22.97 -27.16
N GLY A 342 -19.69 22.79 -26.44
CA GLY A 342 -20.98 23.42 -26.71
C GLY A 342 -21.00 24.96 -26.61
N ALA A 343 -20.78 25.64 -27.74
CA ALA A 343 -21.13 27.05 -27.95
C ALA A 343 -22.47 27.18 -28.71
N PRO A 344 -23.27 28.25 -28.50
CA PRO A 344 -24.73 28.07 -28.45
C PRO A 344 -25.54 28.63 -29.63
N SER A 345 -26.72 28.03 -29.88
CA SER A 345 -27.90 28.77 -30.39
C SER A 345 -29.22 28.10 -29.96
N ALA A 346 -30.28 28.90 -29.82
CA ALA A 346 -31.52 28.53 -29.11
C ALA A 346 -32.68 28.11 -30.04
N GLN A 347 -33.76 27.57 -29.46
CA GLN A 347 -35.10 27.64 -30.06
C GLN A 347 -36.22 27.88 -29.03
N ALA A 348 -36.98 28.96 -29.27
CA ALA A 348 -38.39 29.24 -28.94
C ALA A 348 -38.95 29.06 -27.51
N ASP A 349 -39.34 30.20 -26.91
CA ASP A 349 -40.65 30.55 -26.29
C ASP A 349 -41.57 29.44 -25.68
N ALA A 350 -42.27 29.71 -24.56
CA ALA A 350 -43.10 30.92 -24.42
C ALA A 350 -43.16 31.63 -23.06
N SER A 351 -43.33 32.95 -23.14
CA SER A 351 -43.94 33.91 -22.18
C SER A 351 -43.03 34.76 -21.27
N ALA A 352 -42.85 36.02 -21.69
CA ALA A 352 -42.43 37.18 -20.88
C ALA A 352 -43.68 37.86 -20.22
N PRO A 353 -43.63 38.96 -19.42
CA PRO A 353 -42.83 40.21 -19.57
C PRO A 353 -42.13 40.71 -18.25
N ALA A 354 -41.32 41.78 -18.20
CA ALA A 354 -40.52 42.52 -19.19
C ALA A 354 -39.46 43.41 -18.48
N GLU A 355 -38.52 43.91 -19.28
CA GLU A 355 -37.44 44.90 -19.03
C GLU A 355 -37.89 46.27 -18.44
N PRO A 356 -36.98 47.17 -17.96
CA PRO A 356 -35.61 47.38 -18.46
C PRO A 356 -34.44 47.69 -17.47
N GLN A 357 -33.23 47.41 -17.97
CA GLN A 357 -31.93 48.03 -17.65
C GLN A 357 -31.57 49.07 -18.75
N PRO A 358 -30.43 49.83 -18.78
CA PRO A 358 -29.16 49.74 -18.02
C PRO A 358 -28.78 51.11 -17.37
N GLU A 359 -27.56 51.69 -17.28
CA GLU A 359 -26.24 51.43 -17.90
C GLU A 359 -25.06 52.14 -17.17
N VAL A 360 -23.83 51.68 -17.47
CA VAL A 360 -22.47 52.28 -17.34
C VAL A 360 -21.95 53.00 -16.07
N ALA A 361 -20.86 52.40 -15.55
CA ALA A 361 -19.49 52.96 -15.44
C ALA A 361 -18.94 53.68 -14.18
N ALA A 362 -17.66 53.34 -13.95
CA ALA A 362 -16.54 54.16 -13.45
C ALA A 362 -16.09 54.07 -11.97
N VAL A 363 -14.76 54.10 -11.85
CA VAL A 363 -13.80 53.99 -10.72
C VAL A 363 -12.89 55.27 -10.82
N PRO A 364 -12.14 55.81 -9.81
CA PRO A 364 -11.78 55.39 -8.42
C PRO A 364 -11.90 56.51 -7.31
N ALA A 365 -11.34 56.24 -6.11
CA ALA A 365 -10.47 57.11 -5.26
C ALA A 365 -10.97 57.66 -3.88
N PRO A 366 -10.08 57.88 -2.87
CA PRO A 366 -10.37 58.32 -1.47
C PRO A 366 -9.96 59.80 -1.19
N PRO A 367 -9.75 60.37 0.05
CA PRO A 367 -9.90 59.87 1.46
C PRO A 367 -10.53 60.85 2.53
N GLU A 368 -10.71 60.37 3.79
CA GLU A 368 -10.58 61.06 5.13
C GLU A 368 -11.47 62.30 5.54
N PRO A 369 -11.52 62.77 6.83
CA PRO A 369 -11.40 62.10 8.17
C PRO A 369 -12.32 62.64 9.35
N GLU A 370 -12.44 61.85 10.46
CA GLU A 370 -12.58 62.22 11.93
C GLU A 370 -13.73 63.13 12.51
N PRO A 371 -13.93 63.33 13.87
CA PRO A 371 -13.10 63.06 15.10
C PRO A 371 -13.73 62.54 16.45
N ALA A 372 -12.85 62.14 17.41
CA ALA A 372 -12.84 62.21 18.93
C ALA A 372 -14.02 61.78 19.88
N VAL A 373 -13.95 60.87 20.90
CA VAL A 373 -13.31 60.74 22.29
C VAL A 373 -13.64 61.80 23.39
N PRO A 374 -13.51 61.57 24.74
CA PRO A 374 -13.02 60.42 25.60
C PRO A 374 -14.10 59.85 26.61
N GLU A 375 -14.00 59.31 27.86
CA GLU A 375 -13.05 59.17 29.04
C GLU A 375 -13.26 57.82 29.86
N ASP A 376 -12.61 57.58 31.03
CA ASP A 376 -12.61 56.38 31.95
C ASP A 376 -12.25 56.78 33.44
N PRO A 377 -11.83 56.00 34.52
CA PRO A 377 -11.65 54.53 34.80
C PRO A 377 -11.93 53.93 36.25
N ALA A 378 -12.14 52.58 36.34
CA ALA A 378 -11.81 51.59 37.44
C ALA A 378 -12.38 51.78 38.92
N PRO A 379 -12.07 50.93 39.97
CA PRO A 379 -11.42 49.59 40.12
C PRO A 379 -12.10 48.55 41.14
N VAL A 380 -11.41 47.44 41.49
CA VAL A 380 -11.41 46.62 42.78
C VAL A 380 -11.90 45.13 42.79
N GLU A 381 -11.21 44.29 43.60
CA GLU A 381 -11.29 42.82 43.89
C GLU A 381 -11.30 42.58 45.45
N PRO A 382 -11.17 41.36 46.07
CA PRO A 382 -11.81 40.02 45.92
C PRO A 382 -12.30 39.43 47.30
N ALA A 383 -12.75 38.15 47.41
CA ALA A 383 -12.71 37.31 48.66
C ALA A 383 -13.30 35.87 48.54
N VAL A 384 -12.95 34.97 49.49
CA VAL A 384 -13.43 33.56 49.72
C VAL A 384 -13.64 33.36 51.25
N PRO A 385 -14.61 32.55 51.76
CA PRO A 385 -14.25 31.32 52.52
C PRO A 385 -15.31 30.17 52.67
N ASP A 386 -14.82 28.94 52.85
CA ASP A 386 -15.15 27.86 53.83
C ASP A 386 -16.56 27.22 54.09
N THR A 387 -16.46 25.95 54.53
CA THR A 387 -17.44 25.03 55.17
C THR A 387 -17.50 25.25 56.72
N PRO A 388 -18.10 24.42 57.62
CA PRO A 388 -18.93 23.18 57.50
C PRO A 388 -20.24 23.17 58.35
N ALA A 389 -21.00 22.06 58.34
CA ALA A 389 -21.88 21.62 59.46
C ALA A 389 -22.17 20.09 59.40
N THR A 390 -22.48 19.46 60.55
CA THR A 390 -22.77 18.00 60.72
C THR A 390 -23.91 17.76 61.75
N LEU A 391 -24.13 16.51 62.19
CA LEU A 391 -25.06 16.01 63.24
C LEU A 391 -26.51 15.72 62.74
N THR A 392 -27.27 14.70 63.20
CA THR A 392 -27.02 13.58 64.17
C THR A 392 -27.99 12.39 63.97
N THR A 393 -27.81 11.32 64.76
CA THR A 393 -28.73 10.17 65.02
C THR A 393 -30.10 10.62 65.61
N ASP A 394 -31.17 9.82 65.77
CA ASP A 394 -31.25 8.44 66.33
C ASP A 394 -32.58 7.68 66.02
N GLU A 395 -32.71 6.44 66.54
CA GLU A 395 -33.81 5.47 66.29
C GLU A 395 -35.17 5.77 66.99
N THR A 396 -36.30 5.24 66.45
CA THR A 396 -37.25 4.30 67.15
C THR A 396 -38.52 3.95 66.33
N ASP A 397 -39.23 2.87 66.72
CA ASP A 397 -40.38 2.23 66.05
C ASP A 397 -41.66 3.09 65.86
N ALA A 398 -42.36 2.89 64.72
CA ALA A 398 -43.71 2.28 64.67
C ALA A 398 -44.30 2.23 63.23
N VAL A 399 -45.02 1.15 62.89
CA VAL A 399 -45.74 1.00 61.61
C VAL A 399 -47.20 1.49 61.70
N PRO A 400 -47.66 2.30 60.74
CA PRO A 400 -48.98 2.08 60.16
C PRO A 400 -49.05 2.21 58.62
N THR A 401 -49.64 1.19 58.00
CA THR A 401 -50.42 1.18 56.73
C THR A 401 -50.21 2.25 55.65
N GLU A 402 -49.86 1.77 54.45
CA GLU A 402 -50.10 2.33 53.10
C GLU A 402 -50.82 3.69 52.97
N GLU A 403 -50.09 4.73 52.52
CA GLU A 403 -50.66 5.72 51.59
C GLU A 403 -50.01 5.54 50.21
N VAL A 404 -50.85 5.23 49.21
CA VAL A 404 -50.42 5.09 47.80
C VAL A 404 -50.34 6.49 47.17
N PRO A 405 -49.21 6.89 46.56
CA PRO A 405 -49.12 8.15 45.83
C PRO A 405 -50.15 8.20 44.69
N THR A 406 -51.04 9.19 44.71
CA THR A 406 -52.07 9.34 43.68
C THR A 406 -51.44 9.75 42.34
N PRO A 407 -51.72 9.04 41.23
CA PRO A 407 -51.04 9.28 39.96
C PRO A 407 -51.52 10.59 39.32
N VAL A 408 -50.55 11.45 38.95
CA VAL A 408 -50.82 12.74 38.30
C VAL A 408 -51.51 12.52 36.94
N PRO A 409 -52.69 13.12 36.66
CA PRO A 409 -53.50 12.78 35.47
C PRO A 409 -52.87 13.04 34.10
N GLN A 410 -51.74 13.76 34.04
CA GLN A 410 -51.13 14.23 32.79
C GLN A 410 -50.11 13.26 32.18
N ALA A 411 -49.67 12.22 32.90
CA ALA A 411 -48.68 11.24 32.42
C ALA A 411 -49.19 10.25 31.35
N ARG A 412 -50.32 10.55 30.69
CA ARG A 412 -51.00 9.68 29.71
C ARG A 412 -51.47 10.39 28.44
N SER A 413 -51.13 11.66 28.25
CA SER A 413 -51.46 12.42 27.04
C SER A 413 -50.27 13.21 26.51
N ILE A 414 -50.21 13.35 25.19
CA ILE A 414 -49.28 14.22 24.47
C ILE A 414 -50.13 15.15 23.60
N ALA A 415 -49.84 16.45 23.61
CA ALA A 415 -50.61 17.49 22.90
C ALA A 415 -52.15 17.41 23.12
N GLY A 416 -52.59 16.94 24.29
CA GLY A 416 -54.01 16.81 24.65
C GLY A 416 -54.72 15.53 24.22
N GLN A 417 -54.10 14.66 23.40
CA GLN A 417 -54.66 13.34 23.08
C GLN A 417 -54.16 12.26 24.04
N VAL A 418 -55.05 11.39 24.52
CA VAL A 418 -54.73 10.30 25.46
C VAL A 418 -54.12 9.12 24.70
N VAL A 419 -52.83 8.87 24.91
CA VAL A 419 -52.03 7.87 24.16
C VAL A 419 -52.06 6.49 24.85
N SER A 420 -52.63 6.40 26.05
CA SER A 420 -52.80 5.14 26.77
C SER A 420 -54.09 5.14 27.59
N PRO A 421 -55.19 4.51 27.11
CA PRO A 421 -56.39 4.29 27.91
C PRO A 421 -56.11 3.32 29.08
N ARG A 422 -57.05 3.24 30.03
CA ARG A 422 -56.94 2.30 31.15
C ARG A 422 -57.41 0.91 30.70
N ALA A 423 -56.53 -0.08 30.84
CA ALA A 423 -56.88 -1.50 30.82
C ALA A 423 -56.61 -2.06 32.22
N ASP A 424 -57.61 -2.66 32.86
CA ASP A 424 -57.41 -3.33 34.14
C ASP A 424 -56.86 -4.74 33.89
N VAL A 425 -55.56 -4.93 34.16
CA VAL A 425 -54.85 -6.20 34.02
C VAL A 425 -54.93 -6.94 35.35
N GLN A 426 -55.40 -8.19 35.35
CA GLN A 426 -55.35 -9.03 36.56
C GLN A 426 -53.89 -9.41 36.91
N PRO A 427 -53.54 -9.52 38.20
CA PRO A 427 -52.22 -9.97 38.61
C PRO A 427 -51.86 -11.34 38.05
N LEU A 428 -50.60 -11.50 37.64
CA LEU A 428 -49.99 -12.83 37.55
C LEU A 428 -50.11 -13.53 38.92
N HIS A 429 -50.21 -14.86 38.90
CA HIS A 429 -50.35 -15.73 40.09
C HIS A 429 -51.72 -15.71 40.82
N ALA A 430 -52.82 -15.39 40.11
CA ALA A 430 -54.19 -15.55 40.60
C ALA A 430 -54.94 -16.82 40.09
N ALA A 431 -54.22 -17.86 39.64
CA ALA A 431 -54.81 -19.15 39.27
C ALA A 431 -53.80 -20.32 39.41
N ASN A 432 -54.22 -21.42 40.04
CA ASN A 432 -53.45 -22.67 40.07
C ASN A 432 -53.69 -23.49 38.79
N GLY A 433 -52.75 -23.40 37.85
CA GLY A 433 -52.74 -24.21 36.63
C GLY A 433 -51.64 -23.76 35.68
N ALA A 434 -50.93 -24.70 35.05
CA ALA A 434 -49.93 -24.36 34.04
C ALA A 434 -50.60 -23.70 32.81
N PRO A 435 -49.99 -22.69 32.18
CA PRO A 435 -50.52 -22.09 30.97
C PRO A 435 -50.49 -23.09 29.81
N SER A 436 -51.47 -23.02 28.91
CA SER A 436 -51.40 -23.70 27.62
C SER A 436 -50.44 -22.95 26.69
N THR A 437 -49.70 -23.70 25.86
CA THR A 437 -48.70 -23.15 24.92
C THR A 437 -49.29 -22.16 23.91
N GLU A 438 -50.56 -22.31 23.54
CA GLU A 438 -51.31 -21.34 22.72
C GLU A 438 -51.39 -19.95 23.39
N ARG A 439 -51.47 -19.90 24.72
CA ARG A 439 -51.65 -18.65 25.47
C ARG A 439 -50.36 -17.84 25.52
N GLU A 440 -49.22 -18.51 25.69
CA GLU A 440 -47.90 -17.89 25.61
C GLU A 440 -47.60 -17.43 24.17
N ALA A 441 -47.92 -18.26 23.17
CA ALA A 441 -47.79 -17.90 21.76
C ALA A 441 -48.68 -16.70 21.34
N ALA A 442 -49.85 -16.52 21.98
CA ALA A 442 -50.70 -15.35 21.78
C ALA A 442 -50.12 -14.10 22.46
N THR A 443 -49.63 -14.20 23.69
CA THR A 443 -49.00 -13.07 24.40
C THR A 443 -47.72 -12.61 23.71
N ALA A 444 -46.88 -13.51 23.22
CA ALA A 444 -45.66 -13.18 22.48
C ALA A 444 -45.91 -12.47 21.13
N ARG A 445 -47.16 -12.45 20.63
CA ARG A 445 -47.57 -11.84 19.37
C ARG A 445 -48.44 -10.59 19.56
N ALA A 446 -48.45 -10.01 20.77
CA ALA A 446 -49.24 -8.82 21.09
C ALA A 446 -48.44 -7.77 21.87
N ILE A 447 -48.53 -6.51 21.45
CA ILE A 447 -48.00 -5.35 22.20
C ILE A 447 -49.19 -4.62 22.83
N ALA A 448 -49.09 -4.30 24.12
CA ALA A 448 -50.16 -3.66 24.90
C ALA A 448 -51.55 -4.34 24.78
N GLY A 449 -51.58 -5.66 24.55
CA GLY A 449 -52.81 -6.45 24.38
C GLY A 449 -53.44 -6.42 22.98
N GLN A 450 -52.82 -5.76 22.00
CA GLN A 450 -53.24 -5.76 20.59
C GLN A 450 -52.39 -6.76 19.78
N PRO A 451 -52.99 -7.72 19.06
CA PRO A 451 -52.24 -8.70 18.28
C PRO A 451 -51.65 -8.08 17.00
N ILE A 452 -50.34 -8.29 16.78
CA ILE A 452 -49.57 -7.68 15.69
C ILE A 452 -49.95 -8.29 14.32
N THR A 453 -50.42 -9.54 14.32
CA THR A 453 -50.89 -10.26 13.11
C THR A 453 -52.18 -11.01 13.41
N ARG A 454 -53.15 -11.00 12.49
CA ARG A 454 -54.27 -11.95 12.51
C ARG A 454 -53.88 -13.26 11.83
N ALA A 455 -54.05 -14.38 12.53
CA ALA A 455 -54.00 -15.69 11.91
C ALA A 455 -55.32 -15.95 11.14
N SER A 456 -55.24 -16.03 9.82
CA SER A 456 -56.21 -16.78 9.01
C SER A 456 -55.88 -18.27 9.14
N GLY A 457 -56.83 -19.09 9.60
CA GLY A 457 -56.58 -20.46 10.05
C GLY A 457 -56.44 -21.52 8.95
N ASP A 458 -56.11 -22.73 9.40
CA ASP A 458 -56.26 -24.04 8.73
C ASP A 458 -55.68 -24.17 7.31
N GLY A 459 -54.54 -23.51 7.06
CA GLY A 459 -53.61 -23.87 5.98
C GLY A 459 -52.37 -24.61 6.53
N PRO A 460 -51.70 -25.47 5.74
CA PRO A 460 -50.43 -26.08 6.14
C PRO A 460 -49.35 -25.00 6.29
N THR A 461 -48.35 -25.26 7.14
CA THR A 461 -47.19 -24.37 7.33
C THR A 461 -46.42 -24.21 6.02
N ALA A 462 -46.45 -23.01 5.44
CA ALA A 462 -45.67 -22.67 4.27
C ALA A 462 -44.18 -22.66 4.60
N ASP A 463 -43.39 -23.33 3.77
CA ASP A 463 -41.93 -23.36 3.91
C ASP A 463 -41.32 -22.04 3.44
N VAL A 464 -40.33 -21.51 4.16
CA VAL A 464 -39.72 -20.19 3.87
C VAL A 464 -38.61 -20.38 2.83
N GLY A 465 -38.98 -20.96 1.69
CA GLY A 465 -38.06 -21.77 0.88
C GLY A 465 -38.15 -21.68 -0.64
N THR A 466 -39.10 -20.97 -1.26
CA THR A 466 -39.00 -20.63 -2.72
C THR A 466 -39.89 -19.45 -3.13
N GLY A 467 -39.29 -18.34 -3.57
CA GLY A 467 -39.65 -17.57 -4.77
C GLY A 467 -41.05 -16.96 -4.98
N GLU A 468 -42.04 -17.21 -4.13
CA GLU A 468 -43.39 -16.64 -4.24
C GLU A 468 -43.48 -15.25 -3.62
N GLY A 469 -44.41 -14.44 -4.12
CA GLY A 469 -44.47 -13.00 -3.82
C GLY A 469 -44.92 -12.67 -2.39
N LEU A 470 -44.40 -11.56 -1.86
CA LEU A 470 -44.82 -10.99 -0.57
C LEU A 470 -46.34 -10.85 -0.49
N LEU A 471 -46.98 -11.58 0.41
CA LEU A 471 -48.39 -11.41 0.73
C LEU A 471 -48.61 -10.02 1.38
N PRO A 472 -49.42 -9.13 0.79
CA PRO A 472 -49.65 -7.80 1.36
C PRO A 472 -50.50 -7.91 2.63
N ALA A 473 -49.86 -7.83 3.80
CA ALA A 473 -50.51 -7.86 5.11
C ALA A 473 -51.02 -6.44 5.49
N PRO A 474 -52.32 -6.12 5.37
CA PRO A 474 -52.76 -4.72 5.37
C PRO A 474 -52.62 -4.01 6.74
N GLY A 475 -52.52 -4.78 7.82
CA GLY A 475 -52.30 -4.23 9.17
C GLY A 475 -50.89 -3.69 9.41
N ALA A 476 -49.89 -4.11 8.62
CA ALA A 476 -48.48 -3.82 8.87
C ALA A 476 -48.06 -2.34 8.68
N ARG A 477 -48.94 -1.51 8.09
CA ARG A 477 -48.72 -0.06 7.92
C ARG A 477 -49.27 0.79 9.08
N SER A 478 -49.75 0.15 10.15
CA SER A 478 -50.42 0.84 11.26
C SER A 478 -49.92 0.41 12.64
N VAL A 479 -49.87 1.35 13.58
CA VAL A 479 -49.63 1.09 15.01
C VAL A 479 -50.67 1.86 15.83
N ALA A 480 -51.24 1.22 16.85
CA ALA A 480 -52.29 1.78 17.70
C ALA A 480 -53.52 2.35 16.95
N GLY A 481 -53.77 1.91 15.71
CA GLY A 481 -54.89 2.36 14.88
C GLY A 481 -54.62 3.62 14.05
N GLN A 482 -53.42 4.21 14.09
CA GLN A 482 -52.99 5.21 13.13
C GLN A 482 -52.13 4.58 12.02
N GLN A 483 -52.34 5.03 10.79
CA GLN A 483 -51.56 4.64 9.62
C GLN A 483 -50.27 5.47 9.58
N ILE A 484 -49.11 4.82 9.69
CA ILE A 484 -47.79 5.47 9.83
C ILE A 484 -47.07 5.57 8.48
N LEU A 485 -47.41 4.71 7.52
CA LEU A 485 -46.91 4.77 6.15
C LEU A 485 -48.08 5.02 5.17
N PRO A 486 -48.01 6.04 4.30
CA PRO A 486 -49.05 6.30 3.32
C PRO A 486 -49.14 5.17 2.28
N ASP A 487 -50.31 5.03 1.65
CA ASP A 487 -50.51 4.02 0.62
C ASP A 487 -49.89 4.42 -0.72
N ALA A 488 -48.60 4.13 -0.85
CA ALA A 488 -47.97 3.97 -2.15
C ALA A 488 -48.50 2.69 -2.83
N GLU A 489 -49.03 2.84 -4.04
CA GLU A 489 -49.20 1.73 -4.98
C GLU A 489 -47.82 1.29 -5.47
N ILE A 490 -47.48 0.01 -5.29
CA ILE A 490 -46.19 -0.54 -5.74
C ILE A 490 -46.41 -1.25 -7.08
N GLU A 491 -46.10 -0.59 -8.19
CA GLU A 491 -46.00 -1.31 -9.47
C GLU A 491 -44.78 -2.25 -9.45
N PRO A 492 -44.93 -3.54 -9.85
CA PRO A 492 -43.81 -4.45 -9.93
C PRO A 492 -42.85 -4.07 -11.07
N LEU A 493 -41.60 -3.76 -10.72
CA LEU A 493 -40.51 -3.42 -11.65
C LEU A 493 -40.20 -4.49 -12.72
N VAL A 494 -40.74 -5.71 -12.59
CA VAL A 494 -40.65 -6.77 -13.62
C VAL A 494 -41.99 -7.50 -13.75
N ARG A 495 -42.59 -7.49 -14.95
CA ARG A 495 -43.71 -8.38 -15.30
C ARG A 495 -43.18 -9.73 -15.77
N ARG A 496 -43.33 -10.79 -14.95
CA ARG A 496 -43.06 -12.17 -15.39
C ARG A 496 -44.18 -12.68 -16.33
N PRO A 497 -43.85 -13.39 -17.43
CA PRO A 497 -44.83 -14.15 -18.21
C PRO A 497 -45.48 -15.28 -17.38
N ALA A 498 -46.70 -15.66 -17.72
CA ALA A 498 -47.42 -16.75 -17.06
C ALA A 498 -46.80 -18.13 -17.38
N GLN A 499 -46.71 -19.00 -16.37
CA GLN A 499 -46.21 -20.38 -16.54
C GLN A 499 -47.29 -21.34 -17.05
N SER A 500 -46.83 -22.38 -17.76
CA SER A 500 -47.60 -23.54 -18.23
C SER A 500 -46.61 -24.68 -18.55
N PRO A 501 -47.01 -25.96 -18.48
CA PRO A 501 -46.55 -26.76 -17.34
C PRO A 501 -45.59 -27.94 -17.64
N THR A 502 -44.82 -28.30 -16.61
CA THR A 502 -44.17 -29.60 -16.32
C THR A 502 -43.06 -30.09 -17.29
N PRO A 503 -41.85 -30.44 -16.79
CA PRO A 503 -40.68 -30.69 -17.64
C PRO A 503 -40.48 -32.16 -18.08
N VAL A 504 -39.67 -32.32 -19.14
CA VAL A 504 -38.90 -33.53 -19.49
C VAL A 504 -37.43 -33.07 -19.71
N PRO A 505 -36.39 -33.77 -19.21
CA PRO A 505 -35.09 -33.14 -18.93
C PRO A 505 -33.99 -33.33 -19.99
N ALA A 506 -33.14 -32.30 -20.20
CA ALA A 506 -31.71 -32.42 -20.53
C ALA A 506 -30.97 -31.05 -20.55
N SER A 507 -29.63 -31.11 -20.38
CA SER A 507 -28.57 -30.14 -20.76
C SER A 507 -28.51 -28.71 -20.14
N THR A 508 -27.33 -28.39 -19.60
CA THR A 508 -26.77 -27.06 -19.24
C THR A 508 -26.36 -26.27 -20.50
N PRO A 509 -26.40 -24.91 -20.52
CA PRO A 509 -25.16 -24.12 -20.28
C PRO A 509 -25.31 -22.67 -19.74
N ALA A 510 -24.19 -22.12 -19.24
CA ALA A 510 -23.75 -20.70 -19.25
C ALA A 510 -24.55 -19.54 -18.58
N GLN A 511 -23.82 -18.49 -18.19
CA GLN A 511 -24.30 -17.16 -17.80
C GLN A 511 -23.38 -16.04 -18.35
N PRO A 512 -23.92 -14.88 -18.76
CA PRO A 512 -23.14 -13.68 -19.07
C PRO A 512 -23.42 -12.45 -18.15
N SER A 513 -22.42 -11.57 -18.16
CA SER A 513 -22.17 -10.24 -17.54
C SER A 513 -23.23 -9.10 -17.49
N THR A 514 -22.85 -8.02 -16.76
CA THR A 514 -23.18 -6.55 -16.85
C THR A 514 -24.10 -5.94 -15.76
N PRO A 515 -24.14 -4.59 -15.51
CA PRO A 515 -23.27 -3.45 -15.94
C PRO A 515 -22.80 -2.50 -14.78
N THR A 516 -22.23 -1.32 -15.12
CA THR A 516 -21.71 -0.26 -14.20
C THR A 516 -22.30 1.15 -14.56
N VAL A 517 -21.77 2.26 -13.99
CA VAL A 517 -22.02 3.73 -14.17
C VAL A 517 -22.88 4.35 -13.04
N ALA A 518 -22.44 5.21 -12.09
CA ALA A 518 -21.61 6.45 -12.04
C ALA A 518 -22.45 7.76 -12.20
N VAL A 519 -22.06 9.00 -11.83
CA VAL A 519 -21.24 9.67 -10.76
C VAL A 519 -21.59 11.20 -10.82
N GLY A 520 -21.29 12.02 -9.80
CA GLY A 520 -21.39 13.49 -9.88
C GLY A 520 -20.33 14.22 -9.02
N ALA A 521 -19.77 15.33 -9.50
CA ALA A 521 -18.55 15.94 -8.94
C ALA A 521 -18.38 17.45 -9.24
N ALA A 522 -17.47 18.10 -8.51
CA ALA A 522 -16.70 19.32 -8.86
C ALA A 522 -15.58 19.49 -7.81
N GLY A 523 -14.33 19.88 -8.10
CA GLY A 523 -13.63 20.21 -9.35
C GLY A 523 -12.22 20.75 -8.96
N GLN A 524 -11.31 21.22 -9.82
CA GLN A 524 -11.18 21.17 -11.28
C GLN A 524 -9.78 21.76 -11.63
N HIS A 525 -8.92 21.07 -12.39
CA HIS A 525 -7.84 21.67 -13.20
C HIS A 525 -7.34 20.64 -14.24
N ASN A 526 -6.69 21.10 -15.32
CA ASN A 526 -6.47 20.30 -16.53
C ASN A 526 -5.06 19.68 -16.61
N GLY A 527 -5.00 18.42 -17.05
CA GLY A 527 -3.79 17.75 -17.51
C GLY A 527 -4.15 16.39 -18.12
N GLY A 528 -3.84 16.16 -19.40
CA GLY A 528 -4.13 14.90 -20.09
C GLY A 528 -2.94 13.94 -20.02
N GLY A 529 -2.83 13.17 -18.93
CA GLY A 529 -1.67 12.31 -18.68
C GLY A 529 -1.50 11.15 -19.66
N TYR A 530 -0.27 10.94 -20.11
CA TYR A 530 0.21 9.70 -20.74
C TYR A 530 1.24 9.06 -19.80
N VAL A 531 0.99 7.83 -19.38
CA VAL A 531 1.76 7.15 -18.31
C VAL A 531 2.73 6.15 -18.94
N ILE A 532 4.01 6.54 -19.03
CA ILE A 532 5.13 5.60 -19.23
C ILE A 532 5.82 5.47 -17.87
N GLY A 533 6.30 4.27 -17.56
CA GLY A 533 7.20 4.05 -16.43
C GLY A 533 8.28 3.05 -16.82
N GLU A 534 9.42 3.18 -16.15
CA GLU A 534 10.48 2.18 -16.09
C GLU A 534 10.66 1.94 -14.60
N GLU A 535 10.56 0.69 -14.16
CA GLU A 535 10.61 0.29 -12.74
C GLU A 535 11.87 -0.55 -12.56
N HIS A 536 12.88 0.02 -11.92
CA HIS A 536 14.11 -0.71 -11.68
C HIS A 536 13.93 -1.66 -10.48
N PRO A 537 14.52 -2.87 -10.50
CA PRO A 537 14.51 -3.77 -9.35
C PRO A 537 15.06 -3.08 -8.10
N SER A 538 14.54 -3.45 -6.94
CA SER A 538 15.01 -2.99 -5.64
C SER A 538 16.46 -3.43 -5.44
N VAL A 539 17.39 -2.51 -5.74
CA VAL A 539 18.74 -2.63 -5.20
C VAL A 539 18.58 -2.43 -3.70
N HIS A 540 18.56 -3.53 -2.95
CA HIS A 540 18.48 -3.46 -1.50
C HIS A 540 19.58 -2.53 -1.00
N HIS A 541 19.29 -1.66 -0.04
CA HIS A 541 20.27 -0.70 0.50
C HIS A 541 21.53 -1.40 1.08
N SER A 542 21.47 -2.71 1.32
CA SER A 542 22.66 -3.54 1.56
C SER A 542 23.55 -3.64 0.31
N ASP A 543 23.00 -4.08 -0.82
CA ASP A 543 23.77 -4.47 -1.99
C ASP A 543 24.52 -3.30 -2.60
N ALA A 544 23.90 -2.12 -2.69
CA ALA A 544 24.58 -0.88 -3.11
C ALA A 544 25.80 -0.54 -2.22
N ILE A 545 25.71 -0.80 -0.90
CA ILE A 545 26.81 -0.59 0.05
C ILE A 545 27.92 -1.64 -0.17
N PHE A 546 27.57 -2.90 -0.44
CA PHE A 546 28.56 -3.96 -0.72
C PHE A 546 29.20 -3.82 -2.10
N GLU A 547 28.49 -3.32 -3.11
CA GLU A 547 29.02 -3.04 -4.45
C GLU A 547 29.94 -1.80 -4.45
N ALA A 548 29.57 -0.74 -3.72
CA ALA A 548 30.46 0.38 -3.48
C ALA A 548 31.73 -0.05 -2.72
N ARG A 549 31.59 -0.94 -1.72
CA ARG A 549 32.70 -1.55 -1.00
C ARG A 549 33.60 -2.38 -1.92
N GLU A 550 33.03 -3.27 -2.73
CA GLU A 550 33.74 -4.10 -3.70
C GLU A 550 34.55 -3.24 -4.69
N ALA A 551 33.94 -2.20 -5.26
CA ALA A 551 34.62 -1.27 -6.16
C ALA A 551 35.81 -0.56 -5.50
N LEU A 552 35.66 -0.16 -4.23
CA LEU A 552 36.76 0.41 -3.45
C LEU A 552 37.84 -0.64 -3.12
N GLU A 553 37.48 -1.88 -2.76
CA GLU A 553 38.42 -2.97 -2.44
C GLU A 553 39.24 -3.40 -3.67
N LEU A 554 38.59 -3.52 -4.83
CA LEU A 554 39.26 -3.73 -6.12
C LEU A 554 40.20 -2.57 -6.46
N GLY A 555 39.86 -1.33 -6.09
CA GLY A 555 40.75 -0.17 -6.21
C GLY A 555 41.95 -0.21 -5.26
N ALA A 556 41.72 -0.59 -4.00
CA ALA A 556 42.77 -0.71 -2.98
C ALA A 556 43.75 -1.86 -3.29
N LEU A 557 43.25 -2.99 -3.79
CA LEU A 557 44.03 -4.13 -4.30
C LEU A 557 45.01 -3.68 -5.38
N GLU A 558 44.55 -2.90 -6.37
CA GLU A 558 45.39 -2.37 -7.47
C GLU A 558 46.49 -1.40 -6.99
N LEU A 559 46.29 -0.78 -5.83
CA LEU A 559 47.29 0.09 -5.19
C LEU A 559 48.31 -0.68 -4.34
N THR A 560 47.99 -1.87 -3.85
CA THR A 560 48.74 -2.58 -2.80
C THR A 560 49.39 -3.89 -3.26
N ILE A 561 48.78 -4.63 -4.18
CA ILE A 561 49.23 -5.97 -4.56
C ILE A 561 50.65 -5.95 -5.16
N GLY A 562 51.51 -6.86 -4.69
CA GLY A 562 52.94 -6.88 -5.03
C GLY A 562 53.77 -5.72 -4.48
N ARG A 563 53.21 -4.85 -3.62
CA ARG A 563 53.92 -3.72 -2.97
C ARG A 563 53.98 -3.81 -1.44
N LEU A 564 53.15 -4.64 -0.82
CA LEU A 564 53.13 -4.89 0.62
C LEU A 564 54.44 -5.51 1.11
N SER A 565 54.86 -5.17 2.34
CA SER A 565 55.99 -5.82 2.99
C SER A 565 55.58 -7.14 3.66
N SER A 566 56.56 -7.97 4.01
CA SER A 566 56.33 -9.20 4.79
C SER A 566 55.73 -8.95 6.18
N GLN A 567 55.84 -7.74 6.73
CA GLN A 567 55.19 -7.37 7.98
C GLN A 567 53.71 -7.04 7.76
N ASP A 568 53.38 -6.37 6.66
CA ASP A 568 52.01 -5.99 6.30
C ASP A 568 51.17 -7.23 5.97
N LEU A 569 51.73 -8.15 5.17
CA LEU A 569 51.10 -9.43 4.84
C LEU A 569 50.84 -10.28 6.09
N ALA A 570 51.79 -10.31 7.03
CA ALA A 570 51.61 -11.01 8.32
C ALA A 570 50.53 -10.36 9.20
N GLY A 571 50.38 -9.02 9.16
CA GLY A 571 49.28 -8.32 9.81
C GLY A 571 47.92 -8.63 9.17
N TYR A 572 47.88 -8.68 7.84
CA TYR A 572 46.65 -8.96 7.07
C TYR A 572 46.16 -10.40 7.32
N ARG A 573 47.09 -11.36 7.34
CA ARG A 573 46.82 -12.76 7.72
C ARG A 573 46.26 -12.89 9.13
N LEU A 574 46.83 -12.18 10.12
CA LEU A 574 46.36 -12.22 11.50
C LEU A 574 44.90 -11.73 11.63
N LEU A 575 44.52 -10.72 10.84
CA LEU A 575 43.14 -10.22 10.81
C LEU A 575 42.19 -11.20 10.12
N ALA A 576 42.60 -11.85 9.02
CA ALA A 576 41.82 -12.91 8.38
C ALA A 576 41.56 -14.07 9.36
N GLU A 577 42.63 -14.59 9.99
CA GLU A 577 42.58 -15.65 11.00
C GLU A 577 41.68 -15.28 12.21
N SER A 578 41.56 -13.98 12.54
CA SER A 578 40.71 -13.51 13.65
C SER A 578 39.21 -13.63 13.38
N THR A 579 38.78 -13.75 12.12
CA THR A 579 37.35 -13.87 11.76
C THR A 579 36.82 -15.31 11.90
N VAL A 580 37.70 -16.31 11.77
CA VAL A 580 37.36 -17.74 11.69
C VAL A 580 36.65 -18.29 12.95
N PRO A 581 37.01 -17.93 14.20
CA PRO A 581 36.37 -18.50 15.40
C PRO A 581 34.87 -18.21 15.53
N TYR A 582 34.36 -17.24 14.77
CA TYR A 582 32.99 -16.74 14.86
C TYR A 582 32.03 -17.38 13.83
N VAL A 583 32.53 -18.31 13.00
CA VAL A 583 31.77 -19.05 11.99
C VAL A 583 32.01 -20.56 12.17
N GLU A 584 30.94 -21.34 12.25
CA GLU A 584 30.98 -22.81 12.27
C GLU A 584 30.07 -23.36 11.16
N GLY A 585 30.68 -23.83 10.06
CA GLY A 585 29.94 -24.29 8.89
C GLY A 585 29.17 -23.15 8.23
N ASP A 586 27.85 -23.25 8.15
CA ASP A 586 26.95 -22.25 7.58
C ASP A 586 26.36 -21.29 8.64
N ARG A 587 26.97 -21.20 9.84
CA ARG A 587 26.39 -20.50 10.99
C ARG A 587 27.35 -19.54 11.65
N PHE A 588 26.85 -18.38 12.09
CA PHE A 588 27.54 -17.56 13.07
C PHE A 588 27.48 -18.20 14.46
N THR A 589 28.61 -18.26 15.16
CA THR A 589 28.68 -18.56 16.60
C THR A 589 28.63 -17.28 17.44
N ASP A 590 29.14 -16.17 16.90
CA ASP A 590 28.92 -14.80 17.40
C ASP A 590 28.95 -13.81 16.21
N ALA A 591 27.78 -13.41 15.73
CA ALA A 591 27.65 -12.52 14.58
C ALA A 591 28.16 -11.09 14.85
N ALA A 592 28.17 -10.65 16.11
CA ALA A 592 28.66 -9.32 16.49
C ALA A 592 30.20 -9.29 16.49
N ALA A 593 30.84 -10.31 17.07
CA ALA A 593 32.29 -10.46 17.04
C ALA A 593 32.82 -10.77 15.63
N TYR A 594 32.08 -11.53 14.81
CA TYR A 594 32.37 -11.65 13.38
C TYR A 594 32.33 -10.29 12.67
N THR A 595 31.28 -9.50 12.88
CA THR A 595 31.14 -8.19 12.23
C THR A 595 32.26 -7.22 12.63
N GLU A 596 32.70 -7.24 13.89
CA GLU A 596 33.82 -6.42 14.38
C GLU A 596 35.15 -6.81 13.72
N THR A 597 35.43 -8.12 13.60
CA THR A 597 36.69 -8.63 13.02
C THR A 597 36.72 -8.58 11.49
N ASN A 598 35.60 -8.83 10.81
CA ASN A 598 35.45 -8.63 9.36
C ASN A 598 35.69 -7.16 8.98
N ALA A 599 35.09 -6.21 9.72
CA ALA A 599 35.33 -4.79 9.48
C ALA A 599 36.82 -4.42 9.65
N ALA A 600 37.48 -4.95 10.69
CA ALA A 600 38.91 -4.70 10.92
C ALA A 600 39.83 -5.29 9.83
N PHE A 601 39.48 -6.44 9.26
CA PHE A 601 40.19 -7.02 8.11
C PHE A 601 40.11 -6.12 6.86
N HIS A 602 38.93 -5.58 6.57
CA HIS A 602 38.71 -4.74 5.38
C HIS A 602 39.25 -3.31 5.55
N ASP A 603 39.09 -2.67 6.72
CA ASP A 603 39.74 -1.39 7.09
C ASP A 603 41.27 -1.45 6.89
N TYR A 604 41.89 -2.62 7.13
CA TYR A 604 43.33 -2.79 7.02
C TYR A 604 43.81 -2.73 5.57
N LEU A 605 43.07 -3.31 4.60
CA LEU A 605 43.42 -3.19 3.18
C LEU A 605 43.48 -1.73 2.74
N PHE A 606 42.51 -0.92 3.16
CA PHE A 606 42.49 0.52 2.89
C PHE A 606 43.63 1.26 3.60
N THR A 607 43.91 0.92 4.85
CA THR A 607 45.05 1.46 5.62
C THR A 607 46.38 1.20 4.90
N LEU A 608 46.57 0.01 4.33
CA LEU A 608 47.78 -0.37 3.58
C LEU A 608 47.97 0.39 2.26
N THR A 609 46.95 1.09 1.74
CA THR A 609 47.11 1.95 0.55
C THR A 609 47.90 3.24 0.86
N GLY A 610 48.00 3.63 2.13
CA GLY A 610 48.60 4.89 2.55
C GLY A 610 47.81 6.14 2.09
N ASN A 611 46.52 5.98 1.77
CA ASN A 611 45.65 7.04 1.26
C ASN A 611 44.47 7.27 2.22
N ASP A 612 44.63 8.23 3.13
CA ASP A 612 43.62 8.61 4.14
C ASP A 612 42.24 8.92 3.53
N HIS A 613 42.18 9.48 2.32
CA HIS A 613 40.92 9.77 1.64
C HIS A 613 40.19 8.51 1.17
N LEU A 614 40.91 7.46 0.79
CA LEU A 614 40.31 6.18 0.37
C LEU A 614 39.81 5.39 1.57
N LEU A 615 40.57 5.41 2.68
CA LEU A 615 40.14 4.87 3.98
C LEU A 615 38.88 5.60 4.48
N GLN A 616 38.87 6.94 4.42
CA GLN A 616 37.69 7.73 4.80
C GLN A 616 36.49 7.46 3.87
N ALA A 617 36.71 7.26 2.56
CA ALA A 617 35.64 6.88 1.63
C ALA A 617 35.01 5.52 1.99
N TYR A 618 35.83 4.51 2.30
CA TYR A 618 35.35 3.20 2.77
C TYR A 618 34.56 3.33 4.09
N GLN A 619 35.11 4.03 5.08
CA GLN A 619 34.45 4.20 6.39
C GLN A 619 33.12 4.96 6.29
N ASN A 620 33.02 5.93 5.37
CA ASN A 620 31.78 6.65 5.07
C ASN A 620 30.69 5.78 4.43
N LEU A 621 31.00 4.60 3.86
CA LEU A 621 29.97 3.67 3.37
C LEU A 621 29.14 3.03 4.50
N GLY A 622 29.60 3.10 5.76
CA GLY A 622 28.84 2.62 6.92
C GLY A 622 28.62 1.09 6.98
N VAL A 623 29.33 0.31 6.15
CA VAL A 623 29.19 -1.16 6.00
C VAL A 623 29.07 -1.87 7.35
N LYS A 624 30.01 -1.59 8.27
CA LYS A 624 30.04 -2.14 9.64
C LYS A 624 28.75 -1.86 10.42
N GLY A 625 28.23 -0.64 10.32
CA GLY A 625 26.98 -0.25 10.98
C GLY A 625 25.79 -1.03 10.44
N ARG A 626 25.67 -1.16 9.11
CA ARG A 626 24.61 -1.94 8.48
C ARG A 626 24.71 -3.44 8.81
N MET A 627 25.92 -3.99 8.92
CA MET A 627 26.13 -5.36 9.40
C MET A 627 25.75 -5.52 10.89
N GLN A 628 26.10 -4.57 11.76
CA GLN A 628 25.73 -4.59 13.20
C GLN A 628 24.22 -4.41 13.45
N GLU A 629 23.50 -3.84 12.49
CA GLU A 629 22.04 -3.75 12.48
C GLU A 629 21.42 -5.10 12.05
N VAL A 630 21.79 -5.58 10.85
CA VAL A 630 21.15 -6.72 10.17
C VAL A 630 21.58 -8.08 10.74
N LEU A 631 22.87 -8.26 11.02
CA LEU A 631 23.40 -9.54 11.50
C LEU A 631 23.20 -9.76 13.01
N ARG A 632 22.64 -8.77 13.73
CA ARG A 632 22.41 -8.81 15.19
C ARG A 632 21.71 -10.09 15.68
N HIS A 633 20.79 -10.61 14.87
CA HIS A 633 20.02 -11.82 15.17
C HIS A 633 20.20 -12.92 14.10
N ALA A 634 21.13 -12.73 13.15
CA ALA A 634 21.40 -13.71 12.10
C ALA A 634 22.08 -14.96 12.68
N THR A 635 21.54 -16.13 12.35
CA THR A 635 22.14 -17.42 12.75
C THR A 635 22.79 -18.17 11.58
N TRP A 636 22.69 -17.63 10.37
CA TRP A 636 23.22 -18.20 9.13
C TRP A 636 24.23 -17.26 8.47
N CYS A 637 25.20 -17.84 7.77
CA CYS A 637 26.16 -17.14 6.91
C CYS A 637 26.59 -18.04 5.74
N ASP A 638 27.09 -17.45 4.65
CA ASP A 638 27.69 -18.25 3.58
C ASP A 638 28.92 -19.02 4.12
N PRO A 639 29.03 -20.35 3.93
CA PRO A 639 30.09 -21.16 4.53
C PRO A 639 31.52 -20.74 4.15
N SER A 640 31.68 -20.00 3.06
CA SER A 640 32.99 -19.55 2.59
C SER A 640 33.40 -18.20 3.18
N VAL A 641 32.48 -17.43 3.78
CA VAL A 641 32.68 -15.98 4.03
C VAL A 641 33.89 -15.63 4.91
N ALA A 642 34.25 -16.52 5.85
CA ALA A 642 35.46 -16.36 6.69
C ALA A 642 36.72 -16.97 6.04
N GLN A 643 36.57 -17.98 5.18
CA GLN A 643 37.67 -18.59 4.42
C GLN A 643 38.15 -17.66 3.29
N ASP A 644 37.23 -16.92 2.66
CA ASP A 644 37.53 -15.91 1.65
C ASP A 644 38.66 -14.96 2.11
N HIS A 645 38.62 -14.49 3.36
CA HIS A 645 39.66 -13.61 3.91
C HIS A 645 41.06 -14.24 3.87
N LEU A 646 41.16 -15.54 4.18
CA LEU A 646 42.43 -16.29 4.16
C LEU A 646 42.92 -16.51 2.72
N ASP A 647 42.02 -16.85 1.81
CA ASP A 647 42.31 -17.11 0.40
C ASP A 647 42.72 -15.82 -0.33
N ILE A 648 42.09 -14.69 0.00
CA ILE A 648 42.49 -13.34 -0.45
C ILE A 648 43.92 -13.06 0.00
N VAL A 649 44.26 -13.28 1.27
CA VAL A 649 45.62 -13.05 1.77
C VAL A 649 46.64 -13.98 1.10
N GLU A 650 46.31 -15.24 0.81
CA GLU A 650 47.19 -16.13 0.04
C GLU A 650 47.43 -15.61 -1.39
N ALA A 651 46.41 -15.05 -2.05
CA ALA A 651 46.55 -14.40 -3.36
C ALA A 651 47.43 -13.13 -3.30
N PHE A 652 47.32 -12.34 -2.22
CA PHE A 652 48.22 -11.20 -1.96
C PHE A 652 49.68 -11.62 -1.69
N GLU A 653 49.91 -12.67 -0.90
CA GLU A 653 51.25 -13.19 -0.59
C GLU A 653 51.94 -13.81 -1.82
N SER A 654 51.19 -14.48 -2.69
CA SER A 654 51.68 -15.03 -3.95
C SER A 654 51.80 -13.99 -5.07
N GLY A 655 51.18 -12.82 -4.91
CA GLY A 655 51.12 -11.76 -5.93
C GLY A 655 50.18 -12.09 -7.09
N ASP A 656 49.29 -13.07 -6.93
CA ASP A 656 48.32 -13.47 -7.95
C ASP A 656 47.16 -12.47 -8.01
N ARG A 657 47.35 -11.44 -8.83
CA ARG A 657 46.40 -10.34 -9.03
C ARG A 657 45.09 -10.79 -9.67
N GLU A 658 45.08 -11.84 -10.49
CA GLU A 658 43.85 -12.31 -11.13
C GLU A 658 43.00 -13.06 -10.10
N ARG A 659 43.59 -14.03 -9.38
CA ARG A 659 42.94 -14.72 -8.27
C ARG A 659 42.47 -13.76 -7.17
N ALA A 660 43.29 -12.79 -6.77
CA ALA A 660 42.94 -11.83 -5.73
C ALA A 660 41.70 -11.00 -6.11
N ARG A 661 41.58 -10.58 -7.38
CA ARG A 661 40.40 -9.86 -7.86
C ARG A 661 39.16 -10.74 -7.86
N THR A 662 39.25 -11.97 -8.38
CA THR A 662 38.13 -12.92 -8.37
C THR A 662 37.63 -13.17 -6.95
N LEU A 663 38.52 -13.41 -5.99
CA LEU A 663 38.13 -13.67 -4.60
C LEU A 663 37.47 -12.48 -3.91
N VAL A 664 37.86 -11.24 -4.22
CA VAL A 664 37.18 -10.03 -3.70
C VAL A 664 35.74 -9.94 -4.22
N VAL A 665 35.52 -10.17 -5.53
CA VAL A 665 34.18 -10.19 -6.13
C VAL A 665 33.33 -11.32 -5.54
N GLU A 666 33.86 -12.54 -5.47
CA GLU A 666 33.13 -13.67 -4.88
C GLU A 666 32.79 -13.45 -3.41
N HIS A 667 33.69 -12.83 -2.63
CA HIS A 667 33.46 -12.48 -1.23
C HIS A 667 32.39 -11.40 -1.06
N ALA A 668 32.33 -10.41 -1.97
CA ALA A 668 31.26 -9.42 -2.01
C ALA A 668 29.90 -10.08 -2.28
N GLU A 669 29.81 -11.00 -3.23
CA GLU A 669 28.58 -11.76 -3.50
C GLU A 669 28.17 -12.69 -2.34
N ARG A 670 29.13 -13.37 -1.70
CA ARG A 670 28.89 -14.18 -0.48
C ARG A 670 28.41 -13.31 0.68
N SER A 671 28.92 -12.08 0.79
CA SER A 671 28.46 -11.08 1.76
C SER A 671 27.04 -10.58 1.45
N LYS A 672 26.74 -10.23 0.20
CA LYS A 672 25.38 -9.84 -0.24
C LYS A 672 24.37 -10.94 0.04
N ARG A 673 24.64 -12.21 -0.32
CA ARG A 673 23.78 -13.36 0.04
C ARG A 673 23.56 -13.50 1.55
N THR A 674 24.61 -13.36 2.35
CA THR A 674 24.53 -13.43 3.82
C THR A 674 23.61 -12.33 4.38
N MET A 675 23.72 -11.11 3.86
CA MET A 675 22.91 -9.97 4.30
C MET A 675 21.45 -10.04 3.83
N ARG A 676 21.19 -10.40 2.56
CA ARG A 676 19.83 -10.60 2.02
C ARG A 676 19.07 -11.61 2.87
N ARG A 677 19.62 -12.82 3.04
CA ARG A 677 18.98 -13.87 3.83
C ARG A 677 18.80 -13.48 5.30
N ALA A 678 19.71 -12.71 5.90
CA ALA A 678 19.51 -12.18 7.25
C ALA A 678 18.33 -11.18 7.33
N MET A 679 18.10 -10.37 6.29
CA MET A 679 16.91 -9.51 6.17
C MET A 679 15.64 -10.34 5.95
N ASP A 680 15.68 -11.37 5.10
CA ASP A 680 14.54 -12.25 4.80
C ASP A 680 14.13 -13.09 6.01
N ASP A 681 15.10 -13.75 6.67
CA ASP A 681 14.90 -14.49 7.92
C ASP A 681 14.35 -13.55 9.02
N THR A 682 14.70 -12.25 9.01
CA THR A 682 14.13 -11.24 9.93
C THR A 682 12.72 -10.82 9.53
N ARG A 683 12.44 -10.53 8.26
CA ARG A 683 11.08 -10.25 7.75
C ARG A 683 10.13 -11.41 8.06
N ALA A 684 10.55 -12.65 7.83
CA ALA A 684 9.77 -13.85 8.15
C ALA A 684 9.51 -14.05 9.67
N GLN A 685 10.35 -13.49 10.54
CA GLN A 685 10.11 -13.46 11.99
C GLN A 685 9.18 -12.32 12.44
N VAL A 686 8.92 -11.33 11.58
CA VAL A 686 8.16 -10.11 11.88
C VAL A 686 6.76 -10.14 11.28
N LEU A 687 6.65 -10.50 10.00
CA LEU A 687 5.41 -10.48 9.23
C LEU A 687 4.45 -11.56 9.75
N PRO A 688 3.15 -11.24 9.97
CA PRO A 688 2.14 -12.23 10.34
C PRO A 688 1.70 -13.05 9.12
N ASP A 689 1.26 -14.30 9.35
CA ASP A 689 0.82 -15.26 8.30
C ASP A 689 -0.12 -14.68 7.24
N ARG A 690 -0.97 -13.70 7.61
CA ARG A 690 -1.91 -13.02 6.70
C ARG A 690 -2.12 -11.56 7.09
N TYR A 691 -1.85 -10.66 6.14
CA TYR A 691 -2.08 -9.22 6.23
C TYR A 691 -2.57 -8.64 4.90
N TYR A 692 -2.97 -7.37 4.91
CA TYR A 692 -3.44 -6.62 3.74
C TYR A 692 -2.53 -5.40 3.53
N PRO A 693 -1.62 -5.40 2.54
CA PRO A 693 -0.67 -4.31 2.32
C PRO A 693 -1.34 -2.92 2.19
N GLY A 694 -0.62 -1.87 2.58
CA GLY A 694 -0.97 -0.47 2.35
C GLY A 694 -2.12 0.13 3.20
N ARG A 695 -2.78 -0.63 4.09
CA ARG A 695 -3.92 -0.10 4.89
C ARG A 695 -3.56 1.01 5.87
N PHE A 696 -2.29 1.07 6.28
CA PHE A 696 -1.73 2.12 7.12
C PHE A 696 -0.67 2.95 6.39
N GLU A 697 -0.62 2.89 5.06
CA GLU A 697 0.36 3.62 4.27
C GLU A 697 0.31 5.13 4.57
N GLY A 698 1.49 5.74 4.75
CA GLY A 698 1.63 7.14 5.17
C GLY A 698 1.09 7.50 6.57
N LYS A 699 0.56 6.56 7.37
CA LYS A 699 -0.04 6.82 8.70
C LYS A 699 0.92 6.50 9.85
N VAL A 700 0.83 7.31 10.91
CA VAL A 700 1.53 7.09 12.19
C VAL A 700 0.57 6.48 13.21
N VAL A 701 0.94 5.31 13.72
CA VAL A 701 0.13 4.50 14.64
C VAL A 701 0.84 4.31 15.98
N VAL A 702 0.21 4.77 17.06
CA VAL A 702 0.67 4.53 18.44
C VAL A 702 0.07 3.22 18.94
N VAL A 703 0.91 2.23 19.22
CA VAL A 703 0.47 0.91 19.75
C VAL A 703 0.97 0.75 21.18
N THR A 704 0.04 0.62 22.13
CA THR A 704 0.36 0.61 23.56
C THR A 704 0.35 -0.81 24.16
N GLY A 705 1.30 -1.12 25.05
CA GLY A 705 1.55 -2.49 25.52
C GLY A 705 2.17 -3.37 24.44
N ALA A 706 3.01 -2.79 23.58
CA ALA A 706 3.49 -3.41 22.35
C ALA A 706 4.68 -4.37 22.53
N ALA A 707 5.23 -4.54 23.75
CA ALA A 707 6.39 -5.41 23.95
C ALA A 707 6.08 -6.92 23.81
N GLN A 708 4.84 -7.36 24.09
CA GLN A 708 4.51 -8.79 24.16
C GLN A 708 3.00 -9.11 24.11
N GLY A 709 2.61 -10.00 23.20
CA GLY A 709 1.24 -10.49 23.03
C GLY A 709 0.44 -9.65 22.04
N ILE A 710 -0.85 -9.38 22.31
CA ILE A 710 -1.76 -8.73 21.34
C ILE A 710 -1.19 -7.39 20.83
N GLY A 711 -0.61 -6.55 21.69
CA GLY A 711 0.00 -5.28 21.27
C GLY A 711 1.20 -5.45 20.33
N GLN A 712 2.00 -6.51 20.54
CA GLN A 712 3.14 -6.84 19.68
C GLN A 712 2.67 -7.33 18.31
N ALA A 713 1.69 -8.25 18.29
CA ALA A 713 1.07 -8.72 17.05
C ALA A 713 0.37 -7.60 16.29
N VAL A 714 -0.26 -6.64 16.97
CA VAL A 714 -0.82 -5.42 16.35
C VAL A 714 0.28 -4.54 15.79
N ALA A 715 1.37 -4.27 16.52
CA ALA A 715 2.49 -3.47 16.01
C ALA A 715 3.11 -4.09 14.74
N ARG A 716 3.38 -5.40 14.75
CA ARG A 716 3.86 -6.18 13.60
C ARG A 716 2.88 -6.15 12.42
N ARG A 717 1.58 -6.27 12.68
CA ARG A 717 0.56 -6.27 11.63
C ARG A 717 0.34 -4.88 11.05
N VAL A 718 0.43 -3.80 11.83
CA VAL A 718 0.43 -2.43 11.30
C VAL A 718 1.67 -2.18 10.43
N ALA A 719 2.84 -2.63 10.88
CA ALA A 719 4.10 -2.54 10.15
C ALA A 719 4.07 -3.28 8.79
N ALA A 720 3.54 -4.51 8.78
CA ALA A 720 3.31 -5.29 7.55
C ALA A 720 2.31 -4.62 6.59
N GLU A 721 1.40 -3.80 7.10
CA GLU A 721 0.34 -3.12 6.35
C GLU A 721 0.67 -1.64 6.04
N GLY A 722 1.95 -1.26 6.04
CA GLY A 722 2.47 0.05 5.59
C GLY A 722 2.60 1.13 6.68
N GLY A 723 2.24 0.83 7.93
CA GLY A 723 2.19 1.84 8.99
C GLY A 723 3.53 2.20 9.62
N THR A 724 3.75 3.48 9.87
CA THR A 724 4.81 3.96 10.78
C THR A 724 4.37 3.72 12.22
N VAL A 725 5.19 3.03 13.04
CA VAL A 725 4.76 2.53 14.36
C VAL A 725 5.52 3.19 15.51
N ALA A 726 4.79 3.79 16.45
CA ALA A 726 5.29 4.13 17.78
C ALA A 726 4.92 3.01 18.76
N LEU A 727 5.93 2.25 19.20
CA LEU A 727 5.79 1.10 20.08
C LEU A 727 5.94 1.54 21.54
N VAL A 728 4.84 1.50 22.30
CA VAL A 728 4.80 2.02 23.67
C VAL A 728 4.68 0.89 24.67
N ASP A 729 5.61 0.80 25.61
CA ASP A 729 5.55 -0.11 26.76
C ASP A 729 6.40 0.47 27.91
N ARG A 730 6.31 -0.10 29.12
CA ARG A 730 7.25 0.20 30.22
C ARG A 730 8.40 -0.80 30.32
N ALA A 731 8.40 -1.82 29.47
CA ALA A 731 9.42 -2.84 29.37
C ALA A 731 10.54 -2.43 28.40
N GLU A 732 11.79 -2.44 28.85
CA GLU A 732 12.98 -2.08 28.04
C GLU A 732 13.13 -2.93 26.77
N MET A 733 12.65 -4.19 26.77
CA MET A 733 12.58 -5.06 25.59
C MET A 733 11.67 -4.54 24.45
N ILE A 734 11.02 -3.37 24.61
CA ILE A 734 10.39 -2.63 23.51
C ILE A 734 11.42 -2.12 22.49
N GLU A 735 12.67 -1.91 22.91
CA GLU A 735 13.79 -1.51 22.04
C GLU A 735 14.22 -2.67 21.12
N ASP A 736 14.21 -3.92 21.63
CA ASP A 736 14.43 -5.13 20.81
C ASP A 736 13.40 -5.17 19.66
N GLU A 737 12.12 -5.03 19.99
CA GLU A 737 11.00 -5.18 19.06
C GLU A 737 10.95 -4.03 18.02
N ALA A 738 11.23 -2.80 18.42
CA ALA A 738 11.34 -1.68 17.48
C ALA A 738 12.55 -1.84 16.55
N SER A 739 13.69 -2.35 17.05
CA SER A 739 14.88 -2.64 16.23
C SER A 739 14.59 -3.74 15.21
N LEU A 740 13.86 -4.78 15.60
CA LEU A 740 13.43 -5.89 14.74
C LEU A 740 12.54 -5.38 13.57
N LEU A 741 11.62 -4.46 13.86
CA LEU A 741 10.75 -3.83 12.85
C LEU A 741 11.54 -2.92 11.88
N CYS A 742 12.51 -2.14 12.39
CA CYS A 742 13.40 -1.36 11.54
C CYS A 742 14.28 -2.24 10.64
N ALA A 743 14.83 -3.34 11.16
CA ALA A 743 15.61 -4.29 10.37
C ALA A 743 14.78 -5.00 9.28
N ALA A 744 13.47 -5.17 9.50
CA ALA A 744 12.52 -5.66 8.50
C ALA A 744 12.07 -4.60 7.46
N GLY A 745 12.52 -3.34 7.61
CA GLY A 745 12.26 -2.23 6.67
C GLY A 745 11.18 -1.24 7.11
N THR A 746 10.53 -1.43 8.26
CA THR A 746 9.47 -0.52 8.73
C THR A 746 10.01 0.68 9.50
N ARG A 747 9.43 1.87 9.30
CA ARG A 747 9.64 3.03 10.18
C ARG A 747 9.02 2.79 11.56
N ALA A 748 9.83 2.32 12.52
CA ALA A 748 9.41 2.07 13.90
C ALA A 748 10.21 2.89 14.92
N ALA A 749 9.63 3.18 16.09
CA ALA A 749 10.34 3.78 17.21
C ALA A 749 9.83 3.24 18.58
N PRO A 750 10.73 2.92 19.52
CA PRO A 750 10.36 2.58 20.89
C PRO A 750 10.06 3.83 21.71
N VAL A 751 9.07 3.73 22.60
CA VAL A 751 8.66 4.77 23.54
C VAL A 751 8.49 4.15 24.93
N LEU A 752 9.53 4.27 25.77
CA LEU A 752 9.54 3.71 27.12
C LEU A 752 8.72 4.60 28.08
N ALA A 753 7.50 4.18 28.40
CA ALA A 753 6.54 4.98 29.20
C ALA A 753 5.61 4.12 30.07
N ASP A 754 5.44 4.53 31.33
CA ASP A 754 4.46 3.91 32.24
C ASP A 754 3.08 4.57 32.11
N LEU A 755 2.23 3.94 31.31
CA LEU A 755 0.90 4.44 30.94
C LEU A 755 -0.16 4.33 32.06
N GLU A 756 0.18 3.72 33.20
CA GLU A 756 -0.61 3.85 34.44
C GLU A 756 -0.62 5.31 34.95
N THR A 757 0.34 6.14 34.50
CA THR A 757 0.47 7.56 34.85
C THR A 757 0.05 8.52 33.73
N TRP A 758 -0.50 9.69 34.10
CA TRP A 758 -0.78 10.77 33.15
C TRP A 758 0.48 11.24 32.41
N SER A 759 1.60 11.39 33.11
CA SER A 759 2.87 11.86 32.54
C SER A 759 3.49 10.86 31.55
N GLY A 760 3.28 9.55 31.72
CA GLY A 760 3.65 8.55 30.72
C GLY A 760 2.84 8.71 29.42
N ALA A 761 1.53 8.95 29.53
CA ALA A 761 0.68 9.19 28.36
C ALA A 761 1.02 10.51 27.64
N THR A 762 1.28 11.61 28.36
CA THR A 762 1.72 12.88 27.75
C THR A 762 3.05 12.69 27.01
N LYS A 763 4.06 12.11 27.66
CA LYS A 763 5.37 11.81 27.05
C LYS A 763 5.26 10.96 25.78
N THR A 764 4.29 10.05 25.74
CA THR A 764 4.05 9.18 24.60
C THR A 764 3.62 9.96 23.36
N VAL A 765 2.69 10.89 23.54
CA VAL A 765 2.23 11.78 22.47
C VAL A 765 3.36 12.75 22.06
N GLU A 766 4.05 13.35 23.04
CA GLU A 766 5.20 14.25 22.80
C GLU A 766 6.29 13.56 21.97
N ASN A 767 6.76 12.37 22.38
CA ASN A 767 7.80 11.62 21.65
C ASN A 767 7.37 11.18 20.25
N THR A 768 6.08 10.86 20.07
CA THR A 768 5.58 10.43 18.75
C THR A 768 5.51 11.62 17.79
N LEU A 769 5.01 12.77 18.25
CA LEU A 769 4.97 14.00 17.45
C LEU A 769 6.37 14.54 17.15
N GLU A 770 7.31 14.49 18.10
CA GLU A 770 8.70 14.89 17.88
C GLU A 770 9.42 14.04 16.82
N ARG A 771 9.12 12.73 16.76
CA ARG A 771 9.77 11.78 15.82
C ARG A 771 9.10 11.69 14.45
N PHE A 772 7.78 11.84 14.39
CA PHE A 772 6.99 11.54 13.18
C PHE A 772 6.04 12.67 12.74
N GLY A 773 5.95 13.78 13.49
CA GLY A 773 5.17 14.98 13.13
C GLY A 773 3.64 14.87 13.24
N ARG A 774 3.08 13.65 13.31
CA ARG A 774 1.63 13.38 13.34
C ARG A 774 1.29 12.14 14.17
N ILE A 775 0.01 11.99 14.52
CA ILE A 775 -0.57 10.75 15.07
C ILE A 775 -1.94 10.55 14.43
N ASP A 776 -2.07 9.52 13.59
CA ASP A 776 -3.31 9.22 12.87
C ASP A 776 -4.18 8.20 13.61
N VAL A 777 -3.52 7.27 14.31
CA VAL A 777 -4.18 6.17 15.02
C VAL A 777 -3.58 5.97 16.41
N LEU A 778 -4.43 5.83 17.43
CA LEU A 778 -4.05 5.35 18.77
C LEU A 778 -4.71 4.00 19.05
N ILE A 779 -3.92 3.00 19.44
CA ILE A 779 -4.41 1.69 19.87
C ILE A 779 -4.11 1.49 21.36
N ASN A 780 -5.17 1.61 22.17
CA ASN A 780 -5.16 1.46 23.63
C ASN A 780 -5.30 -0.03 24.00
N ASN A 781 -4.17 -0.73 24.15
CA ASN A 781 -4.11 -2.17 24.43
C ASN A 781 -3.53 -2.54 25.82
N VAL A 782 -2.97 -1.58 26.57
CA VAL A 782 -2.48 -1.84 27.94
C VAL A 782 -3.60 -2.39 28.85
N GLY A 783 -3.23 -3.37 29.66
CA GLY A 783 -4.07 -3.97 30.69
C GLY A 783 -3.97 -5.50 30.74
N GLY A 784 -5.01 -6.10 31.30
CA GLY A 784 -5.16 -7.55 31.44
C GLY A 784 -4.97 -7.97 32.89
N ALA A 785 -5.80 -8.91 33.34
CA ALA A 785 -5.89 -9.33 34.73
C ALA A 785 -4.52 -9.68 35.35
N ILE A 786 -4.28 -9.14 36.55
CA ILE A 786 -3.10 -9.32 37.39
C ILE A 786 -3.27 -10.56 38.26
N ALA A 787 -4.46 -10.76 38.85
CA ALA A 787 -4.79 -11.83 39.78
C ALA A 787 -6.11 -12.54 39.41
N PHE A 788 -6.24 -13.81 39.82
CA PHE A 788 -7.37 -14.69 39.48
C PHE A 788 -7.87 -15.42 40.74
N LYS A 789 -8.94 -14.91 41.37
CA LYS A 789 -9.52 -15.46 42.61
C LYS A 789 -10.99 -15.02 42.84
N PRO A 790 -11.76 -15.67 43.73
CA PRO A 790 -13.05 -15.18 44.21
C PRO A 790 -12.96 -13.72 44.70
N PHE A 791 -14.03 -12.95 44.54
CA PHE A 791 -13.97 -11.49 44.76
C PHE A 791 -13.71 -11.14 46.24
N GLU A 792 -14.21 -11.99 47.14
CA GLU A 792 -13.99 -11.94 48.59
C GLU A 792 -12.54 -12.26 49.03
N GLU A 793 -11.67 -12.68 48.12
CA GLU A 793 -10.24 -12.97 48.38
C GLU A 793 -9.30 -11.87 47.82
N PHE A 794 -9.84 -10.80 47.20
CA PHE A 794 -9.07 -9.61 46.79
C PHE A 794 -8.88 -8.64 47.97
N GLY A 795 -7.64 -8.18 48.16
CA GLY A 795 -7.31 -7.05 49.03
C GLY A 795 -7.41 -5.71 48.30
N ASP A 796 -7.59 -4.63 49.07
CA ASP A 796 -7.79 -3.27 48.57
C ASP A 796 -6.75 -2.83 47.53
N ASP A 797 -5.47 -3.07 47.80
CA ASP A 797 -4.35 -2.71 46.91
C ASP A 797 -4.41 -3.45 45.56
N GLU A 798 -4.89 -4.69 45.53
CA GLU A 798 -5.01 -5.49 44.30
C GLU A 798 -6.16 -4.97 43.42
N ILE A 799 -7.26 -4.54 44.06
CA ILE A 799 -8.40 -3.91 43.39
C ILE A 799 -7.94 -2.58 42.77
N GLN A 800 -7.18 -1.76 43.52
CA GLN A 800 -6.63 -0.51 43.00
C GLN A 800 -5.63 -0.73 41.87
N ALA A 801 -4.74 -1.73 41.99
CA ALA A 801 -3.76 -2.07 40.95
C ALA A 801 -4.46 -2.53 39.65
N GLU A 802 -5.51 -3.34 39.73
CA GLU A 802 -6.23 -3.81 38.54
C GLU A 802 -6.99 -2.68 37.83
N ILE A 803 -7.67 -1.79 38.57
CA ILE A 803 -8.31 -0.60 37.98
C ILE A 803 -7.24 0.33 37.36
N THR A 804 -6.15 0.59 38.09
CA THR A 804 -5.05 1.44 37.64
C THR A 804 -4.41 0.90 36.37
N ARG A 805 -4.23 -0.42 36.23
CA ARG A 805 -3.61 -1.03 35.05
C ARG A 805 -4.55 -1.24 33.87
N SER A 806 -5.81 -1.61 34.11
CA SER A 806 -6.72 -2.08 33.05
C SER A 806 -7.76 -1.06 32.59
N LEU A 807 -7.89 0.09 33.27
CA LEU A 807 -8.77 1.21 32.90
C LEU A 807 -8.02 2.53 32.63
N MET A 808 -7.13 2.95 33.53
CA MET A 808 -6.54 4.30 33.48
C MET A 808 -5.66 4.60 32.24
N PRO A 809 -4.89 3.66 31.67
CA PRO A 809 -4.11 3.91 30.45
C PRO A 809 -4.99 4.35 29.28
N THR A 810 -6.18 3.76 29.12
CA THR A 810 -7.15 4.13 28.08
C THR A 810 -7.63 5.57 28.26
N LEU A 811 -7.90 5.99 29.50
CA LEU A 811 -8.28 7.38 29.81
C LEU A 811 -7.14 8.35 29.52
N TRP A 812 -5.93 8.05 30.01
CA TRP A 812 -4.78 8.94 29.89
C TRP A 812 -4.29 9.07 28.44
N CYS A 813 -4.15 7.97 27.70
CA CYS A 813 -3.69 8.02 26.31
C CYS A 813 -4.72 8.70 25.39
N SER A 814 -6.01 8.39 25.55
CA SER A 814 -7.07 9.08 24.78
C SER A 814 -7.10 10.58 25.08
N ARG A 815 -7.06 10.97 26.37
CA ARG A 815 -7.01 12.38 26.77
C ARG A 815 -5.74 13.11 26.29
N ALA A 816 -4.61 12.40 26.18
CA ALA A 816 -3.36 12.98 25.71
C ALA A 816 -3.32 13.17 24.18
N VAL A 817 -3.91 12.26 23.39
CA VAL A 817 -3.84 12.32 21.92
C VAL A 817 -4.88 13.27 21.30
N LEU A 818 -6.04 13.44 21.95
CA LEU A 818 -7.17 14.21 21.42
C LEU A 818 -6.80 15.63 20.94
N PRO A 819 -5.99 16.45 21.64
CA PRO A 819 -5.63 17.78 21.15
C PRO A 819 -4.95 17.76 19.77
N ALA A 820 -4.02 16.83 19.55
CA ALA A 820 -3.29 16.70 18.29
C ALA A 820 -4.19 16.18 17.14
N MET A 821 -5.07 15.22 17.42
CA MET A 821 -6.05 14.76 16.42
C MET A 821 -7.10 15.82 16.09
N ILE A 822 -7.51 16.65 17.06
CA ILE A 822 -8.44 17.77 16.84
C ILE A 822 -7.77 18.87 16.00
N GLU A 823 -6.49 19.16 16.25
CA GLU A 823 -5.71 20.12 15.45
C GLU A 823 -5.43 19.61 14.02
N ALA A 824 -5.20 18.30 13.86
CA ALA A 824 -5.08 17.66 12.56
C ALA A 824 -6.42 17.49 11.80
N GLY A 825 -7.56 17.71 12.47
CA GLY A 825 -8.90 17.60 11.88
C GLY A 825 -9.42 16.17 11.69
N GLY A 826 -8.84 15.18 12.37
CA GLY A 826 -9.28 13.79 12.30
C GLY A 826 -8.34 12.80 13.00
N GLY A 827 -8.75 11.52 13.02
CA GLY A 827 -7.95 10.43 13.57
C GLY A 827 -8.79 9.22 13.98
N THR A 828 -8.16 8.12 14.41
CA THR A 828 -8.85 6.95 14.95
C THR A 828 -8.29 6.54 16.31
N ILE A 829 -9.17 6.27 17.28
CA ILE A 829 -8.82 5.64 18.57
C ILE A 829 -9.48 4.27 18.65
N VAL A 830 -8.68 3.21 18.83
CA VAL A 830 -9.15 1.84 19.07
C VAL A 830 -8.87 1.42 20.51
N ASN A 831 -9.94 1.19 21.26
CA ASN A 831 -9.89 0.78 22.66
C ASN A 831 -10.02 -0.74 22.78
N VAL A 832 -8.94 -1.43 23.15
CA VAL A 832 -8.95 -2.88 23.35
C VAL A 832 -9.48 -3.19 24.76
N SER A 833 -10.71 -3.65 24.78
CA SER A 833 -11.45 -4.09 25.96
C SER A 833 -11.19 -5.58 26.23
N SER A 834 -12.21 -6.36 26.58
CA SER A 834 -12.22 -7.83 26.58
C SER A 834 -13.67 -8.33 26.65
N ASN A 835 -13.96 -9.55 26.19
CA ASN A 835 -15.26 -10.18 26.44
C ASN A 835 -15.52 -10.35 27.96
N ALA A 836 -14.45 -10.49 28.75
CA ALA A 836 -14.46 -10.82 30.17
C ALA A 836 -15.09 -9.78 31.12
N THR A 837 -15.80 -8.77 30.61
CA THR A 837 -16.68 -7.88 31.39
C THR A 837 -17.69 -8.62 32.28
N ARG A 838 -17.93 -9.91 32.03
CA ARG A 838 -18.83 -10.81 32.76
C ARG A 838 -18.14 -12.08 33.30
N GLY A 839 -16.81 -12.17 33.19
CA GLY A 839 -16.03 -13.36 33.52
C GLY A 839 -15.75 -13.58 35.01
N ILE A 840 -15.60 -14.86 35.41
CA ILE A 840 -15.37 -15.26 36.82
C ILE A 840 -13.93 -15.07 37.29
N HIS A 841 -13.76 -14.99 38.61
CA HIS A 841 -12.50 -14.83 39.36
C HIS A 841 -11.64 -13.59 39.03
N ARG A 842 -12.18 -12.59 38.33
CA ARG A 842 -11.44 -11.39 37.89
C ARG A 842 -12.28 -10.11 37.94
N VAL A 843 -13.17 -10.01 38.93
CA VAL A 843 -14.21 -8.96 39.00
C VAL A 843 -13.68 -7.52 38.86
N PRO A 844 -12.54 -7.12 39.47
CA PRO A 844 -11.99 -5.77 39.23
C PRO A 844 -11.55 -5.54 37.77
N TYR A 845 -11.02 -6.57 37.09
CA TYR A 845 -10.68 -6.53 35.66
C TYR A 845 -11.95 -6.45 34.80
N SER A 846 -12.98 -7.23 35.15
CA SER A 846 -14.29 -7.19 34.49
C SER A 846 -14.92 -5.79 34.56
N ALA A 847 -14.82 -5.14 35.73
CA ALA A 847 -15.25 -3.75 35.93
C ALA A 847 -14.40 -2.75 35.13
N ALA A 848 -13.07 -2.90 35.13
CA ALA A 848 -12.15 -2.06 34.35
C ALA A 848 -12.48 -2.11 32.84
N LYS A 849 -12.63 -3.30 32.26
CA LYS A 849 -12.98 -3.44 30.83
C LYS A 849 -14.44 -3.05 30.52
N GLY A 850 -15.36 -3.17 31.48
CA GLY A 850 -16.67 -2.52 31.42
C GLY A 850 -16.56 -0.99 31.30
N GLY A 851 -15.64 -0.38 32.06
CA GLY A 851 -15.29 1.04 31.94
C GLY A 851 -14.70 1.41 30.57
N VAL A 852 -13.82 0.56 30.00
CA VAL A 852 -13.29 0.76 28.64
C VAL A 852 -14.38 0.76 27.57
N ASN A 853 -15.42 -0.09 27.71
CA ASN A 853 -16.59 -0.03 26.82
C ASN A 853 -17.33 1.31 26.94
N ALA A 854 -17.58 1.77 28.17
CA ALA A 854 -18.27 3.05 28.41
C ALA A 854 -17.48 4.25 27.88
N ILE A 855 -16.15 4.28 28.08
CA ILE A 855 -15.25 5.30 27.51
C ILE A 855 -15.35 5.32 25.98
N THR A 856 -15.39 4.15 25.34
CA THR A 856 -15.46 4.02 23.88
C THR A 856 -16.73 4.65 23.33
N SER A 857 -17.90 4.33 23.90
CA SER A 857 -19.17 4.88 23.43
C SER A 857 -19.34 6.36 23.77
N ALA A 858 -18.89 6.82 24.95
CA ALA A 858 -18.97 8.22 25.33
C ALA A 858 -18.03 9.11 24.50
N LEU A 859 -16.76 8.74 24.39
CA LEU A 859 -15.78 9.54 23.66
C LEU A 859 -16.08 9.59 22.16
N ALA A 860 -16.67 8.54 21.58
CA ALA A 860 -17.15 8.59 20.20
C ALA A 860 -18.19 9.69 19.94
N MET A 861 -19.06 9.99 20.91
CA MET A 861 -20.04 11.07 20.80
C MET A 861 -19.40 12.47 20.87
N GLU A 862 -18.35 12.62 21.68
CA GLU A 862 -17.63 13.89 21.85
C GLU A 862 -16.62 14.15 20.72
N ALA A 863 -15.99 13.11 20.18
CA ALA A 863 -14.88 13.21 19.22
C ALA A 863 -15.34 13.22 17.74
N ALA A 864 -16.49 12.60 17.41
CA ALA A 864 -16.98 12.55 16.03
C ALA A 864 -17.18 13.92 15.34
N PRO A 865 -17.60 15.02 16.02
CA PRO A 865 -17.66 16.36 15.42
C PRO A 865 -16.29 16.90 14.93
N HIS A 866 -15.19 16.33 15.40
CA HIS A 866 -13.82 16.69 15.02
C HIS A 866 -13.22 15.75 13.96
N GLY A 867 -14.04 14.92 13.30
CA GLY A 867 -13.56 13.91 12.35
C GLY A 867 -12.86 12.70 13.01
N ILE A 868 -12.90 12.59 14.35
CA ILE A 868 -12.21 11.56 15.09
C ILE A 868 -13.15 10.38 15.34
N ARG A 869 -12.72 9.20 14.90
CA ARG A 869 -13.45 7.94 15.05
C ARG A 869 -12.98 7.22 16.32
N VAL A 870 -13.90 6.73 17.14
CA VAL A 870 -13.56 6.00 18.37
C VAL A 870 -14.33 4.69 18.40
N ALA A 871 -13.62 3.57 18.39
CA ALA A 871 -14.19 2.23 18.36
C ALA A 871 -13.45 1.32 19.34
N GLY A 872 -13.97 0.12 19.59
CA GLY A 872 -13.34 -0.84 20.47
C GLY A 872 -13.38 -2.26 19.93
N THR A 873 -12.53 -3.09 20.49
CA THR A 873 -12.57 -4.56 20.34
C THR A 873 -12.66 -5.20 21.71
N ALA A 874 -13.23 -6.40 21.79
CA ALA A 874 -13.34 -7.16 23.03
C ALA A 874 -12.75 -8.56 22.83
N PRO A 875 -11.41 -8.71 22.93
CA PRO A 875 -10.73 -10.00 22.88
C PRO A 875 -11.24 -11.02 23.89
N GLY A 876 -11.35 -12.27 23.42
CA GLY A 876 -11.63 -13.45 24.22
C GLY A 876 -10.40 -14.08 24.88
N GLY A 877 -10.55 -15.33 25.32
CA GLY A 877 -9.40 -16.18 25.63
C GLY A 877 -8.47 -16.25 24.43
N THR A 878 -7.21 -15.86 24.62
CA THR A 878 -6.22 -15.71 23.55
C THR A 878 -5.02 -16.57 23.87
N GLU A 879 -4.65 -17.45 22.95
CA GLU A 879 -3.47 -18.30 23.01
C GLU A 879 -2.24 -17.46 22.65
N ALA A 880 -1.22 -17.48 23.52
CA ALA A 880 -0.02 -16.68 23.39
C ALA A 880 1.16 -17.39 24.10
N PRO A 881 2.41 -17.17 23.67
CA PRO A 881 3.59 -17.65 24.38
C PRO A 881 3.67 -17.16 25.83
N GLU A 882 4.48 -17.84 26.65
CA GLU A 882 4.77 -17.40 28.01
C GLU A 882 5.37 -15.98 28.01
N ARG A 883 4.88 -15.13 28.92
CA ARG A 883 5.22 -13.71 28.94
C ARG A 883 6.61 -13.49 29.52
N ARG A 884 7.56 -12.99 28.70
CA ARG A 884 8.90 -12.52 29.12
C ARG A 884 8.84 -11.64 30.38
N ILE A 885 7.77 -10.84 30.54
CA ILE A 885 7.49 -10.08 31.76
C ILE A 885 6.04 -10.41 32.22
N PRO A 886 5.87 -11.11 33.36
CA PRO A 886 4.57 -11.45 33.94
C PRO A 886 3.67 -10.24 34.26
N ARG A 887 2.37 -10.49 34.46
CA ARG A 887 1.42 -9.45 34.91
C ARG A 887 1.42 -9.27 36.43
N GLY A 888 1.39 -10.36 37.17
CA GLY A 888 1.39 -10.39 38.65
C GLY A 888 2.45 -11.35 39.19
N PRO A 889 2.36 -11.73 40.48
CA PRO A 889 3.25 -12.74 41.09
C PRO A 889 3.04 -14.13 40.48
N ALA A 890 3.93 -15.06 40.83
CA ALA A 890 3.72 -16.48 40.57
C ALA A 890 2.57 -17.01 41.44
N ARG A 891 1.70 -17.84 40.85
CA ARG A 891 0.50 -18.41 41.49
C ARG A 891 0.84 -19.58 42.42
N ASP A 892 0.08 -19.73 43.49
CA ASP A 892 0.09 -20.95 44.32
C ASP A 892 -0.90 -22.03 43.82
N GLU A 893 -0.95 -23.20 44.47
CA GLU A 893 -1.84 -24.30 44.08
C GLU A 893 -3.34 -23.95 44.13
N ARG A 894 -3.74 -23.00 44.99
CA ARG A 894 -5.12 -22.52 45.13
C ARG A 894 -5.45 -21.53 44.02
N GLU A 895 -4.54 -20.62 43.72
CA GLU A 895 -4.66 -19.66 42.63
C GLU A 895 -4.63 -20.31 41.25
N GLU A 896 -3.85 -21.38 41.07
CA GLU A 896 -3.88 -22.19 39.85
C GLU A 896 -5.24 -22.88 39.67
N GLY A 897 -5.81 -23.41 40.76
CA GLY A 897 -7.16 -23.95 40.76
C GLY A 897 -8.25 -22.93 40.40
N TRP A 898 -8.07 -21.66 40.77
CA TRP A 898 -8.98 -20.57 40.38
C TRP A 898 -8.77 -20.11 38.94
N PHE A 899 -7.52 -20.05 38.47
CA PHE A 899 -7.19 -19.75 37.07
C PHE A 899 -7.74 -20.82 36.12
N GLN A 900 -7.61 -22.11 36.47
CA GLN A 900 -8.16 -23.21 35.67
C GLN A 900 -9.68 -23.07 35.53
N GLN A 901 -10.40 -22.73 36.59
CA GLN A 901 -11.85 -22.47 36.50
C GLN A 901 -12.18 -21.29 35.57
N THR A 902 -11.35 -20.24 35.52
CA THR A 902 -11.51 -19.15 34.56
C THR A 902 -11.19 -19.58 33.12
N TYR A 903 -10.21 -20.48 32.92
CA TYR A 903 -9.91 -21.08 31.63
C TYR A 903 -11.08 -21.94 31.13
N ASP A 904 -11.56 -22.86 31.96
CA ASP A 904 -12.70 -23.74 31.69
C ASP A 904 -13.95 -22.91 31.33
N GLN A 905 -14.25 -21.86 32.11
CA GLN A 905 -15.36 -20.93 31.86
C GLN A 905 -15.30 -20.28 30.46
N VAL A 906 -14.11 -19.99 29.94
CA VAL A 906 -13.93 -19.35 28.62
C VAL A 906 -13.98 -20.37 27.48
N VAL A 907 -13.47 -21.58 27.68
CA VAL A 907 -13.60 -22.68 26.72
C VAL A 907 -15.05 -23.17 26.63
N ASP A 908 -15.77 -23.20 27.76
CA ASP A 908 -17.19 -23.58 27.80
C ASP A 908 -18.13 -22.48 27.26
N SER A 909 -17.80 -21.19 27.39
CA SER A 909 -18.62 -20.11 26.81
C SER A 909 -18.44 -19.97 25.30
N THR A 910 -17.20 -19.98 24.79
CA THR A 910 -16.92 -19.75 23.36
C THR A 910 -17.47 -20.87 22.46
N PHE A 911 -18.03 -20.50 21.31
CA PHE A 911 -18.67 -21.49 20.43
C PHE A 911 -17.64 -22.33 19.65
N GLN A 912 -16.40 -21.84 19.52
CA GLN A 912 -15.30 -22.57 18.88
C GLN A 912 -14.55 -23.55 19.79
N LYS A 913 -14.84 -23.58 21.11
CA LYS A 913 -14.21 -24.49 22.11
C LYS A 913 -12.67 -24.47 22.13
N ARG A 914 -12.08 -23.30 21.86
CA ARG A 914 -10.63 -23.02 21.92
C ARG A 914 -10.39 -21.55 22.26
N TYR A 915 -9.15 -21.21 22.57
CA TYR A 915 -8.71 -19.81 22.55
C TYR A 915 -8.45 -19.34 21.10
N GLY A 916 -8.54 -18.03 20.87
CA GLY A 916 -8.16 -17.40 19.61
C GLY A 916 -6.65 -17.16 19.51
N THR A 917 -6.07 -17.10 18.31
CA THR A 917 -4.64 -16.77 18.14
C THR A 917 -4.37 -15.27 18.33
N LEU A 918 -3.10 -14.90 18.49
CA LEU A 918 -2.69 -13.48 18.49
C LEU A 918 -3.08 -12.76 17.19
N ASP A 919 -2.96 -13.42 16.04
CA ASP A 919 -3.33 -12.84 14.74
C ASP A 919 -4.84 -12.68 14.56
N GLU A 920 -5.66 -13.59 15.08
CA GLU A 920 -7.13 -13.42 15.09
C GLU A 920 -7.54 -12.16 15.88
N GLN A 921 -6.83 -11.83 16.96
CA GLN A 921 -7.05 -10.60 17.73
C GLN A 921 -6.50 -9.37 16.99
N ALA A 922 -5.25 -9.45 16.48
CA ALA A 922 -4.58 -8.34 15.81
C ALA A 922 -5.27 -7.96 14.48
N ALA A 923 -5.80 -8.93 13.74
CA ALA A 923 -6.54 -8.69 12.49
C ALA A 923 -7.83 -7.89 12.74
N ALA A 924 -8.60 -8.24 13.77
CA ALA A 924 -9.80 -7.48 14.14
C ALA A 924 -9.47 -6.07 14.63
N ILE A 925 -8.39 -5.90 15.40
CA ILE A 925 -7.93 -4.58 15.88
C ILE A 925 -7.46 -3.70 14.71
N THR A 926 -6.65 -4.24 13.79
CA THR A 926 -6.15 -3.50 12.62
C THR A 926 -7.25 -3.18 11.62
N PHE A 927 -8.21 -4.09 11.37
CA PHE A 927 -9.42 -3.77 10.60
C PHE A 927 -10.19 -2.59 11.23
N VAL A 928 -10.50 -2.66 12.53
CA VAL A 928 -11.22 -1.58 13.25
C VAL A 928 -10.44 -0.27 13.27
N ALA A 929 -9.10 -0.30 13.21
CA ALA A 929 -8.25 0.89 13.09
C ALA A 929 -8.21 1.49 11.67
N SER A 930 -8.39 0.68 10.62
CA SER A 930 -8.29 1.08 9.22
C SER A 930 -9.50 1.89 8.68
N ASP A 931 -9.36 2.46 7.50
CA ASP A 931 -10.41 3.26 6.85
C ASP A 931 -11.56 2.41 6.29
N GLU A 932 -11.36 1.09 6.13
CA GLU A 932 -12.45 0.13 5.86
C GLU A 932 -13.52 0.19 6.96
N ALA A 933 -13.11 0.49 8.19
CA ALA A 933 -13.97 0.66 9.36
C ALA A 933 -14.43 2.12 9.57
N SER A 934 -14.31 3.00 8.57
CA SER A 934 -14.65 4.44 8.65
C SER A 934 -16.05 4.75 9.18
N TYR A 935 -17.04 3.89 8.94
CA TYR A 935 -18.42 4.05 9.48
C TYR A 935 -18.66 3.32 10.82
N ILE A 936 -17.62 2.72 11.43
CA ILE A 936 -17.69 2.03 12.72
C ILE A 936 -17.13 2.95 13.81
N THR A 937 -18.03 3.53 14.61
CA THR A 937 -17.74 4.39 15.77
C THR A 937 -18.69 4.06 16.94
N GLY A 938 -18.29 4.41 18.16
CA GLY A 938 -19.03 4.19 19.42
C GLY A 938 -19.28 2.73 19.82
N SER A 939 -18.81 1.79 19.00
CA SER A 939 -19.14 0.36 19.02
C SER A 939 -17.95 -0.47 19.48
N VAL A 940 -18.21 -1.59 20.18
CA VAL A 940 -17.20 -2.55 20.62
C VAL A 940 -17.44 -3.89 19.94
N LEU A 941 -16.47 -4.36 19.14
CA LEU A 941 -16.53 -5.61 18.38
C LEU A 941 -16.03 -6.80 19.22
N PRO A 942 -16.86 -7.82 19.55
CA PRO A 942 -16.42 -9.01 20.27
C PRO A 942 -15.55 -9.93 19.40
N VAL A 943 -14.39 -10.34 19.91
CA VAL A 943 -13.41 -11.18 19.20
C VAL A 943 -13.11 -12.42 20.04
N ALA A 944 -14.16 -13.20 20.31
CA ALA A 944 -14.17 -14.29 21.29
C ALA A 944 -14.86 -15.58 20.80
N GLY A 945 -14.83 -15.84 19.49
CA GLY A 945 -15.35 -17.09 18.91
C GLY A 945 -16.86 -17.30 19.10
N GLY A 946 -17.64 -16.21 19.14
CA GLY A 946 -19.09 -16.21 19.37
C GLY A 946 -19.51 -15.88 20.81
N ASP A 947 -18.57 -15.87 21.76
CA ASP A 947 -18.84 -15.44 23.14
C ASP A 947 -19.04 -13.90 23.23
N LEU A 948 -19.96 -13.49 24.11
CA LEU A 948 -20.28 -12.10 24.42
C LEU A 948 -20.04 -11.74 25.90
N GLY A 949 -19.64 -12.70 26.74
CA GLY A 949 -19.28 -12.51 28.15
C GLY A 949 -20.04 -13.38 29.14
#